data_AF-A0A935YLV0-F1
#
_entry.id   AF-A0A935YLV0-F1
#
_cell.length_a   1.000
_cell.length_b   1.000
_cell.length_c   1.000
_cell.angle_alpha   90.00
_cell.angle_beta   90.00
_cell.angle_gamma   90.00
#
_symmetry.space_group_name_H-M   'P 1'
#
loop_
_entity.id
_entity.type
_entity.pdbx_description
1 polymer ?
#
loop_
_entity_poly.entity_id
_entity_poly.type
_entity_poly.pdbx_seq_one_letter_code
_entity_poly.pdbx_strand_id
1 'polypeptide(L)'
;MQKRIKLNQGLRVLVPVLLCLGLAGGCSTDTELGGVRVPNAAPDTRVTGQPPTLLEAGYAVEFRWTGSDPDGRLKGFQWKMSDNGTDGISPQDTLTVDPLTGAALHPWRFTAASDTTFLVLADQAGFPGDTIDPRSYRSHSLFIRAVDDKGAVDPTPAYISFTSTTIVPTCRVAFPGLGGGTSSAFSVPPSMNIGWEGQDLDFELRIPIRVRYLWIPAVDPSGVTIISGYRYSQVYHEILSYDDPRWSPWLRYKPDAEDRRVLIDDQVLDSYFLFATQVQDTAGAVSVGFDYQQEVAHVVIRPAPPPDVEIAETFLGSSQSRSVTRTIAGGQPLNFSWKANADAYNGKIVAMRHGWDIIDPLNANDPGWAVPPGLSEQNRKAAEQSFNEGLHTFTLAVEDDADNEPSIFVWTLRVVPFVERPFQLPLLVLDQLYDRNSSGWPSEDNRLLNDQVYRNAYWHFLAEGAGGVADLNWDRDWRDHSIDVLYEDIVGYKAVLCYARQSQDQTMLGDFRPVGRLEKYVWLTPYQEQGGNFMLVGASSMESFLDRLNYMTPLVFDTREDPNYTIFGVTYAASFGTLTMPDGSIVYRGPRMYPYATVGIAALDWTSPTSKTIYGRSVPASTDRSRLCSGLKGLVLAPEFKAQHLIAQGVIPDTMYTNPEIDWRDVAAASVDTLSLLDQAAFVWDSDEFVDANAGTPRLTPINPQVCTGEAYNGLDVPNGLCIEPMFTGIARIDWMREMQWKRGRTDWPQSRYENEVLDSGCGQMALTEWQGVPRASARTNGKVFGYLSYKKVPTKPFKRADVYWGFDPYRFDTEGTKKAIRWALQYFGLQINQ
;
A
#
# COMPACT_ATOMS: atom_id res chain seq x y z
N MET A 1 -16.16 -2.52 -45.96
CA MET A 1 -17.33 -3.05 -46.71
C MET A 1 -18.56 -2.33 -46.16
N GLN A 2 -19.38 -1.65 -46.97
CA GLN A 2 -20.40 -2.14 -47.93
C GLN A 2 -21.63 -2.83 -47.28
N LYS A 3 -22.79 -2.17 -47.47
CA LYS A 3 -24.19 -2.70 -47.56
C LYS A 3 -24.78 -3.33 -46.28
N ARG A 4 -26.03 -3.09 -45.83
CA ARG A 4 -27.33 -2.63 -46.43
C ARG A 4 -28.14 -3.75 -47.11
N ILE A 5 -29.48 -3.66 -46.94
CA ILE A 5 -30.60 -4.31 -47.69
C ILE A 5 -31.01 -5.75 -47.26
N LYS A 6 -32.28 -5.87 -46.80
CA LYS A 6 -33.37 -6.84 -47.12
C LYS A 6 -34.25 -7.09 -45.88
N LEU A 7 -35.58 -6.97 -45.85
CA LEU A 7 -36.68 -6.84 -46.84
C LEU A 7 -37.17 -8.16 -47.49
N ASN A 8 -38.33 -8.64 -46.99
CA ASN A 8 -39.44 -9.41 -47.59
C ASN A 8 -40.57 -9.44 -46.52
N GLN A 9 -41.88 -9.29 -46.74
CA GLN A 9 -42.86 -9.67 -47.78
C GLN A 9 -43.36 -11.14 -47.76
N GLY A 10 -44.69 -11.31 -47.65
CA GLY A 10 -45.43 -12.57 -47.71
C GLY A 10 -46.91 -12.45 -47.23
N LEU A 11 -47.95 -13.06 -47.83
CA LEU A 11 -48.53 -12.80 -49.17
C LEU A 11 -49.93 -13.48 -49.36
N ARG A 12 -50.96 -12.74 -49.83
CA ARG A 12 -52.30 -13.21 -50.38
C ARG A 12 -53.25 -13.90 -49.36
N VAL A 13 -54.55 -14.13 -49.59
CA VAL A 13 -55.43 -14.42 -50.77
C VAL A 13 -56.76 -13.60 -50.60
N LEU A 14 -57.39 -12.90 -51.56
CA LEU A 14 -58.13 -13.28 -52.79
C LEU A 14 -59.37 -14.20 -52.52
N VAL A 15 -60.50 -14.21 -53.25
CA VAL A 15 -60.88 -13.82 -54.64
C VAL A 15 -62.29 -13.11 -54.70
N PRO A 16 -62.70 -12.47 -55.83
CA PRO A 16 -63.91 -11.60 -55.92
C PRO A 16 -65.12 -12.15 -56.73
N VAL A 17 -66.27 -11.45 -56.66
CA VAL A 17 -67.36 -11.45 -57.68
C VAL A 17 -67.95 -10.03 -57.89
N LEU A 18 -69.02 -9.85 -58.70
CA LEU A 18 -69.01 -8.95 -59.87
C LEU A 18 -70.43 -8.51 -60.33
N LEU A 19 -70.52 -7.67 -61.39
CA LEU A 19 -71.70 -7.11 -62.11
C LEU A 19 -72.45 -5.92 -61.47
N CYS A 20 -73.16 -5.03 -62.20
CA CYS A 20 -72.91 -4.41 -63.52
C CYS A 20 -73.92 -3.28 -63.88
N LEU A 21 -73.49 -2.28 -64.69
CA LEU A 21 -74.28 -1.34 -65.54
C LEU A 21 -75.29 -0.36 -64.86
N GLY A 22 -75.51 0.86 -65.37
CA GLY A 22 -74.90 1.58 -66.50
C GLY A 22 -75.59 2.92 -66.84
N LEU A 23 -75.21 3.51 -68.00
CA LEU A 23 -75.71 4.77 -68.59
C LEU A 23 -75.26 6.11 -67.97
N ALA A 24 -75.31 7.17 -68.78
CA ALA A 24 -74.86 8.54 -68.48
C ALA A 24 -75.77 9.57 -69.16
N GLY A 25 -75.76 10.81 -68.67
CA GLY A 25 -76.42 11.97 -69.28
C GLY A 25 -77.68 12.42 -68.54
N GLY A 26 -77.61 13.61 -67.94
CA GLY A 26 -78.72 14.29 -67.26
C GLY A 26 -78.24 15.59 -66.63
N CYS A 27 -78.75 16.73 -67.09
CA CYS A 27 -78.36 18.05 -66.60
C CYS A 27 -79.25 18.46 -65.42
N SER A 28 -78.67 19.15 -64.42
CA SER A 28 -79.17 20.48 -64.10
C SER A 28 -78.06 21.39 -63.59
N THR A 29 -78.14 22.67 -63.96
CA THR A 29 -77.44 23.78 -63.33
C THR A 29 -78.50 24.67 -62.70
N ASP A 30 -78.75 24.51 -61.39
CA ASP A 30 -79.63 25.40 -60.66
C ASP A 30 -78.95 25.93 -59.39
N THR A 31 -78.73 27.24 -59.39
CA THR A 31 -78.39 28.03 -58.22
C THR A 31 -79.67 28.44 -57.51
N GLU A 32 -80.12 27.69 -56.49
CA GLU A 32 -80.94 28.21 -55.37
C GLU A 32 -81.26 27.11 -54.34
N LEU A 33 -80.30 26.79 -53.46
CA LEU A 33 -80.63 26.16 -52.18
C LEU A 33 -80.92 27.25 -51.14
N GLY A 34 -82.12 27.82 -51.24
CA GLY A 34 -82.71 28.73 -50.25
C GLY A 34 -83.06 28.03 -48.93
N GLY A 35 -82.12 27.29 -48.35
CA GLY A 35 -82.26 26.72 -47.01
C GLY A 35 -82.20 27.82 -45.96
N VAL A 36 -83.07 27.72 -44.94
CA VAL A 36 -83.00 28.60 -43.77
C VAL A 36 -81.61 28.45 -43.14
N ARG A 37 -80.93 29.58 -42.91
CA ARG A 37 -79.59 29.60 -42.31
C ARG A 37 -79.69 29.07 -40.88
N VAL A 38 -79.35 27.80 -40.70
CA VAL A 38 -79.33 27.14 -39.38
C VAL A 38 -78.43 27.97 -38.46
N PRO A 39 -78.91 28.40 -37.27
CA PRO A 39 -78.05 29.04 -36.29
C PRO A 39 -76.96 28.07 -35.84
N ASN A 40 -75.71 28.54 -35.77
CA ASN A 40 -74.58 27.74 -35.32
C ASN A 40 -74.87 27.15 -33.93
N ALA A 41 -74.87 25.83 -33.83
CA ALA A 41 -74.95 25.13 -32.56
C ALA A 41 -73.61 25.30 -31.81
N ALA A 42 -73.64 25.28 -30.48
CA ALA A 42 -72.39 25.18 -29.74
C ALA A 42 -71.90 23.72 -29.77
N PRO A 43 -70.58 23.47 -29.83
CA PRO A 43 -70.03 22.13 -29.70
C PRO A 43 -70.17 21.59 -28.26
N ASP A 44 -70.08 20.28 -28.12
CA ASP A 44 -70.03 19.52 -26.86
C ASP A 44 -68.61 18.97 -26.64
N THR A 45 -68.13 18.91 -25.39
CA THR A 45 -66.77 18.47 -25.01
C THR A 45 -66.82 17.39 -23.95
N ARG A 46 -65.94 16.39 -24.03
CA ARG A 46 -65.88 15.29 -23.05
C ARG A 46 -64.44 14.87 -22.80
N VAL A 47 -64.04 14.79 -21.53
CA VAL A 47 -62.82 14.09 -21.12
C VAL A 47 -63.04 12.59 -21.33
N THR A 48 -62.13 11.93 -22.04
CA THR A 48 -62.21 10.52 -22.43
C THR A 48 -60.99 9.70 -21.99
N GLY A 49 -59.96 10.37 -21.47
CA GLY A 49 -58.80 9.77 -20.80
C GLY A 49 -58.41 10.64 -19.60
N GLN A 50 -58.19 9.99 -18.47
CA GLN A 50 -57.91 10.58 -17.16
C GLN A 50 -56.94 9.66 -16.42
N PRO A 51 -56.22 10.13 -15.38
CA PRO A 51 -55.43 9.24 -14.54
C PRO A 51 -56.29 8.13 -13.92
N PRO A 52 -55.73 6.92 -13.65
CA PRO A 52 -56.49 5.78 -13.14
C PRO A 52 -57.23 6.06 -11.82
N THR A 53 -56.67 6.96 -11.02
CA THR A 53 -57.13 7.39 -9.71
C THR A 53 -57.17 8.92 -9.68
N LEU A 54 -58.30 9.49 -9.25
CA LEU A 54 -58.44 10.96 -9.13
C LEU A 54 -58.07 11.48 -7.73
N LEU A 55 -58.03 10.59 -6.73
CA LEU A 55 -57.62 10.92 -5.36
C LEU A 55 -56.09 10.95 -5.18
N GLU A 56 -55.36 10.34 -6.12
CA GLU A 56 -53.91 10.16 -6.08
C GLU A 56 -53.43 9.91 -7.52
N ALA A 57 -52.64 10.84 -8.08
CA ALA A 57 -52.01 10.72 -9.39
C ALA A 57 -50.58 11.29 -9.32
N GLY A 58 -49.66 10.83 -10.16
CA GLY A 58 -48.35 11.46 -10.27
C GLY A 58 -48.44 12.91 -10.76
N TYR A 59 -47.40 13.72 -10.52
CA TYR A 59 -47.34 15.12 -10.99
C TYR A 59 -47.30 15.27 -12.52
N ALA A 60 -47.00 14.20 -13.27
CA ALA A 60 -47.08 14.13 -14.72
C ALA A 60 -48.36 13.40 -15.16
N VAL A 61 -49.40 14.15 -15.54
CA VAL A 61 -50.74 13.59 -15.83
C VAL A 61 -51.11 13.71 -17.30
N GLU A 62 -51.35 12.57 -17.94
CA GLU A 62 -51.93 12.50 -19.29
C GLU A 62 -53.45 12.61 -19.24
N PHE A 63 -54.01 13.56 -19.99
CA PHE A 63 -55.44 13.65 -20.27
C PHE A 63 -55.72 13.47 -21.76
N ARG A 64 -56.88 12.89 -22.06
CA ARG A 64 -57.44 12.81 -23.41
C ARG A 64 -58.87 13.30 -23.41
N TRP A 65 -59.29 13.92 -24.49
CA TRP A 65 -60.61 14.50 -24.66
C TRP A 65 -61.09 14.39 -26.11
N THR A 66 -62.39 14.52 -26.27
CA THR A 66 -63.06 14.60 -27.56
C THR A 66 -64.07 15.73 -27.51
N GLY A 67 -64.58 16.12 -28.68
CA GLY A 67 -65.77 16.94 -28.75
C GLY A 67 -66.56 16.62 -30.01
N SER A 68 -67.77 17.16 -30.10
CA SER A 68 -68.65 17.02 -31.26
C SER A 68 -69.30 18.36 -31.59
N ASP A 69 -69.34 18.72 -32.86
CA ASP A 69 -70.09 19.85 -33.39
C ASP A 69 -71.33 19.30 -34.13
N PRO A 70 -72.56 19.69 -33.74
CA PRO A 70 -73.79 19.26 -34.41
C PRO A 70 -74.01 19.80 -35.84
N ASP A 71 -73.41 20.94 -36.23
CA ASP A 71 -73.64 21.60 -37.52
C ASP A 71 -72.37 22.02 -38.29
N GLY A 72 -71.18 21.61 -37.83
CA GLY A 72 -69.91 22.01 -38.45
C GLY A 72 -68.72 21.08 -38.17
N ARG A 73 -67.59 21.69 -37.81
CA ARG A 73 -66.32 21.02 -37.47
C ARG A 73 -65.64 21.74 -36.32
N LEU A 74 -65.01 20.97 -35.45
CA LEU A 74 -64.11 21.54 -34.45
C LEU A 74 -62.89 22.18 -35.10
N LYS A 75 -62.61 23.41 -34.66
CA LYS A 75 -61.36 24.15 -34.90
C LYS A 75 -60.27 23.73 -33.92
N GLY A 76 -60.65 23.33 -32.71
CA GLY A 76 -59.76 22.83 -31.67
C GLY A 76 -60.42 22.93 -30.28
N PHE A 77 -59.59 22.99 -29.24
CA PHE A 77 -59.99 23.04 -27.84
C PHE A 77 -59.33 24.20 -27.11
N GLN A 78 -59.99 24.69 -26.07
CA GLN A 78 -59.50 25.66 -25.11
C GLN A 78 -59.41 24.99 -23.74
N TRP A 79 -58.27 25.08 -23.06
CA TRP A 79 -58.09 24.54 -21.70
C TRP A 79 -57.57 25.57 -20.70
N LYS A 80 -57.85 25.35 -19.42
CA LYS A 80 -57.15 25.97 -18.29
C LYS A 80 -57.08 24.98 -17.12
N MET A 81 -56.07 25.12 -16.27
CA MET A 81 -55.87 24.29 -15.09
C MET A 81 -56.05 25.20 -13.86
N SER A 82 -56.88 24.76 -12.90
CA SER A 82 -56.95 25.37 -11.57
C SER A 82 -55.94 24.76 -10.62
N ASP A 83 -55.48 25.59 -9.69
CA ASP A 83 -54.61 25.25 -8.59
C ASP A 83 -55.37 25.44 -7.26
N ASN A 84 -55.73 24.32 -6.63
CA ASN A 84 -56.52 24.21 -5.39
C ASN A 84 -57.88 24.95 -5.35
N GLY A 85 -58.35 25.53 -6.46
CA GLY A 85 -59.56 26.35 -6.51
C GLY A 85 -59.45 27.69 -5.78
N THR A 86 -58.29 28.02 -5.19
CA THR A 86 -58.02 29.32 -4.55
C THR A 86 -57.71 30.41 -5.57
N ASP A 87 -57.40 30.03 -6.80
CA ASP A 87 -57.26 30.89 -7.96
C ASP A 87 -58.58 31.40 -8.54
N GLY A 88 -59.73 30.99 -8.00
CA GLY A 88 -61.06 31.46 -8.43
C GLY A 88 -61.59 30.82 -9.71
N ILE A 89 -60.83 29.91 -10.34
CA ILE A 89 -61.28 29.18 -11.53
C ILE A 89 -62.38 28.19 -11.15
N SER A 90 -63.49 28.19 -11.91
CA SER A 90 -64.63 27.30 -11.67
C SER A 90 -65.28 26.83 -12.98
N PRO A 91 -66.18 25.84 -12.97
CA PRO A 91 -66.93 25.43 -14.17
C PRO A 91 -67.79 26.56 -14.77
N GLN A 92 -68.14 27.55 -13.96
CA GLN A 92 -68.96 28.71 -14.32
C GLN A 92 -68.11 29.88 -14.86
N ASP A 93 -66.80 29.86 -14.62
CA ASP A 93 -65.82 30.84 -15.08
C ASP A 93 -65.51 30.65 -16.58
N THR A 94 -66.49 30.99 -17.41
CA THR A 94 -66.42 30.95 -18.88
C THR A 94 -65.78 32.20 -19.48
N LEU A 95 -65.64 33.27 -18.69
CA LEU A 95 -65.05 34.55 -19.08
C LEU A 95 -63.52 34.48 -19.10
N THR A 96 -62.89 35.42 -19.81
CA THR A 96 -61.44 35.64 -19.84
C THR A 96 -61.04 37.03 -19.34
N VAL A 97 -62.03 37.83 -18.93
CA VAL A 97 -61.90 39.26 -18.69
C VAL A 97 -62.75 39.60 -17.48
N ASP A 98 -62.15 40.30 -16.51
CA ASP A 98 -62.87 40.92 -15.40
C ASP A 98 -63.84 41.97 -15.94
N PRO A 99 -65.17 41.82 -15.75
CA PRO A 99 -66.15 42.79 -16.23
C PRO A 99 -66.09 44.16 -15.52
N LEU A 100 -65.35 44.27 -14.41
CA LEU A 100 -65.16 45.52 -13.67
C LEU A 100 -63.89 46.29 -14.09
N THR A 101 -62.79 45.60 -14.40
CA THR A 101 -61.48 46.24 -14.70
C THR A 101 -60.99 46.05 -16.13
N GLY A 102 -61.56 45.12 -16.91
CA GLY A 102 -61.04 44.75 -18.23
C GLY A 102 -59.74 43.94 -18.20
N ALA A 103 -59.23 43.55 -17.03
CA ALA A 103 -58.04 42.73 -16.91
C ALA A 103 -58.30 41.29 -17.38
N ALA A 104 -57.32 40.68 -18.05
CA ALA A 104 -57.44 39.31 -18.53
C ALA A 104 -57.19 38.30 -17.39
N LEU A 105 -58.26 37.71 -16.87
CA LEU A 105 -58.21 36.70 -15.81
C LEU A 105 -58.24 35.29 -16.40
N HIS A 106 -57.39 34.40 -15.85
CA HIS A 106 -57.29 32.96 -16.16
C HIS A 106 -57.48 32.60 -17.66
N PRO A 107 -56.65 33.16 -18.56
CA PRO A 107 -56.85 33.06 -20.01
C PRO A 107 -56.78 31.61 -20.50
N TRP A 108 -57.84 31.20 -21.21
CA TRP A 108 -57.93 29.89 -21.85
C TRP A 108 -56.83 29.70 -22.91
N ARG A 109 -56.11 28.59 -22.84
CA ARG A 109 -55.03 28.22 -23.75
C ARG A 109 -55.57 27.34 -24.88
N PHE A 110 -55.30 27.69 -26.12
CA PHE A 110 -55.79 26.94 -27.29
C PHE A 110 -54.87 25.77 -27.65
N THR A 111 -55.45 24.65 -28.08
CA THR A 111 -54.76 23.50 -28.66
C THR A 111 -55.60 22.86 -29.77
N ALA A 112 -54.95 22.24 -30.76
CA ALA A 112 -55.61 21.41 -31.77
C ALA A 112 -55.54 19.90 -31.44
N ALA A 113 -54.81 19.52 -30.38
CA ALA A 113 -54.68 18.13 -29.95
C ALA A 113 -55.92 17.63 -29.20
N SER A 114 -56.11 16.31 -29.22
CA SER A 114 -57.10 15.55 -28.43
C SER A 114 -56.54 15.12 -27.05
N ASP A 115 -55.28 15.43 -26.77
CA ASP A 115 -54.48 14.80 -25.73
C ASP A 115 -53.24 15.66 -25.39
N THR A 116 -52.91 15.72 -24.10
CA THR A 116 -51.71 16.39 -23.56
C THR A 116 -51.31 15.75 -22.23
N THR A 117 -50.00 15.59 -22.00
CA THR A 117 -49.43 15.39 -20.66
C THR A 117 -49.11 16.74 -20.02
N PHE A 118 -49.63 16.99 -18.83
CA PHE A 118 -49.34 18.18 -18.05
C PHE A 118 -48.39 17.84 -16.90
N LEU A 119 -47.35 18.65 -16.71
CA LEU A 119 -46.62 18.70 -15.44
C LEU A 119 -47.34 19.71 -14.55
N VAL A 120 -47.83 19.24 -13.41
CA VAL A 120 -48.49 20.07 -12.39
C VAL A 120 -47.66 20.05 -11.09
N LEU A 121 -48.00 20.93 -10.16
CA LEU A 121 -47.28 21.01 -8.88
C LEU A 121 -47.79 19.93 -7.90
N ALA A 122 -47.01 19.60 -6.89
CA ALA A 122 -47.38 18.68 -5.79
C ALA A 122 -46.65 19.07 -4.49
N ASP A 123 -46.68 20.36 -4.14
CA ASP A 123 -45.79 20.97 -3.15
C ASP A 123 -46.37 21.15 -1.74
N GLN A 124 -47.64 20.83 -1.50
CA GLN A 124 -48.28 20.94 -0.19
C GLN A 124 -47.89 19.74 0.67
N ALA A 125 -47.18 19.97 1.77
CA ALA A 125 -46.67 18.90 2.61
C ALA A 125 -47.78 18.09 3.33
N GLY A 126 -47.56 16.77 3.46
CA GLY A 126 -48.35 15.90 4.33
C GLY A 126 -49.65 15.40 3.69
N PHE A 127 -49.54 14.54 2.67
CA PHE A 127 -50.71 13.91 2.05
C PHE A 127 -51.52 13.08 3.08
N PRO A 128 -52.85 13.24 3.15
CA PRO A 128 -53.66 12.60 4.19
C PRO A 128 -53.65 11.07 4.13
N GLY A 129 -53.06 10.43 5.14
CA GLY A 129 -53.03 8.97 5.31
C GLY A 129 -51.64 8.35 5.23
N ASP A 130 -50.61 9.13 4.85
CA ASP A 130 -49.23 8.65 4.83
C ASP A 130 -48.71 8.34 6.25
N THR A 131 -47.90 7.28 6.36
CA THR A 131 -47.34 6.78 7.63
C THR A 131 -45.89 6.32 7.51
N ILE A 132 -45.45 6.04 6.28
CA ILE A 132 -44.10 5.71 5.85
C ILE A 132 -43.96 6.41 4.49
N ASP A 133 -42.82 7.06 4.24
CA ASP A 133 -42.54 7.90 3.05
C ASP A 133 -43.55 9.06 2.86
N PRO A 134 -43.31 10.24 3.48
CA PRO A 134 -44.25 11.36 3.39
C PRO A 134 -44.32 11.93 1.98
N ARG A 135 -45.52 12.02 1.42
CA ARG A 135 -45.76 12.67 0.13
C ARG A 135 -46.20 14.11 0.31
N SER A 136 -45.86 14.92 -0.67
CA SER A 136 -46.49 16.23 -0.89
C SER A 136 -47.49 16.12 -2.03
N TYR A 137 -48.48 17.00 -2.02
CA TYR A 137 -49.65 16.90 -2.89
C TYR A 137 -50.14 18.26 -3.37
N ARG A 138 -51.08 18.26 -4.32
CA ARG A 138 -51.85 19.45 -4.69
C ARG A 138 -53.16 19.06 -5.36
N SER A 139 -54.25 19.78 -5.07
CA SER A 139 -55.51 19.58 -5.78
C SER A 139 -55.51 20.41 -7.06
N HIS A 140 -55.84 19.78 -8.20
CA HIS A 140 -55.94 20.44 -9.49
C HIS A 140 -57.31 20.21 -10.12
N SER A 141 -57.70 21.08 -11.05
CA SER A 141 -58.87 20.85 -11.90
C SER A 141 -58.61 21.31 -13.32
N LEU A 142 -58.56 20.37 -14.26
CA LEU A 142 -58.48 20.66 -15.68
C LEU A 142 -59.88 21.01 -16.18
N PHE A 143 -60.00 22.18 -16.80
CA PHE A 143 -61.19 22.63 -17.52
C PHE A 143 -60.87 22.63 -19.01
N ILE A 144 -61.76 22.08 -19.84
CA ILE A 144 -61.59 22.04 -21.29
C ILE A 144 -62.93 22.20 -22.03
N ARG A 145 -62.90 23.02 -23.08
CA ARG A 145 -64.06 23.30 -23.94
C ARG A 145 -63.66 23.31 -25.41
N ALA A 146 -64.51 22.75 -26.26
CA ALA A 146 -64.34 22.74 -27.70
C ALA A 146 -64.64 24.12 -28.31
N VAL A 147 -64.06 24.38 -29.48
CA VAL A 147 -64.28 25.58 -30.30
C VAL A 147 -64.55 25.13 -31.73
N ASP A 148 -65.63 25.60 -32.34
CA ASP A 148 -65.99 25.27 -33.73
C ASP A 148 -65.29 26.17 -34.77
N ASP A 149 -65.47 25.85 -36.06
CA ASP A 149 -64.90 26.58 -37.19
C ASP A 149 -65.56 27.94 -37.48
N LYS A 150 -66.74 28.20 -36.92
CA LYS A 150 -67.51 29.47 -37.06
C LYS A 150 -67.28 30.42 -35.89
N GLY A 151 -66.68 29.93 -34.79
CA GLY A 151 -66.19 30.69 -33.64
C GLY A 151 -66.99 30.54 -32.34
N ALA A 152 -68.00 29.67 -32.25
CA ALA A 152 -68.65 29.42 -30.95
C ALA A 152 -67.82 28.44 -30.11
N VAL A 153 -68.08 28.46 -28.80
CA VAL A 153 -67.41 27.63 -27.78
C VAL A 153 -68.45 26.82 -27.05
N ASP A 154 -68.07 25.64 -26.55
CA ASP A 154 -68.91 24.86 -25.64
C ASP A 154 -69.21 25.71 -24.38
N PRO A 155 -70.50 26.00 -24.07
CA PRO A 155 -70.91 26.80 -22.92
C PRO A 155 -70.83 26.05 -21.58
N THR A 156 -70.56 24.74 -21.63
CA THR A 156 -70.54 23.80 -20.51
C THR A 156 -69.20 23.04 -20.48
N PRO A 157 -68.08 23.71 -20.16
CA PRO A 157 -66.75 23.09 -20.22
C PRO A 157 -66.69 21.78 -19.43
N ALA A 158 -66.25 20.70 -20.09
CA ALA A 158 -65.89 19.48 -19.41
C ALA A 158 -64.77 19.78 -18.42
N TYR A 159 -64.88 19.28 -17.20
CA TYR A 159 -63.85 19.46 -16.19
C TYR A 159 -63.60 18.18 -15.40
N ILE A 160 -62.40 18.06 -14.88
CA ILE A 160 -61.98 16.93 -14.06
C ILE A 160 -61.03 17.40 -12.96
N SER A 161 -61.43 17.14 -11.72
CA SER A 161 -60.62 17.39 -10.53
C SER A 161 -59.80 16.17 -10.17
N PHE A 162 -58.54 16.36 -9.80
CA PHE A 162 -57.62 15.30 -9.39
C PHE A 162 -56.59 15.83 -8.40
N THR A 163 -56.05 14.97 -7.55
CA THR A 163 -54.94 15.30 -6.65
C THR A 163 -53.64 14.76 -7.24
N SER A 164 -52.67 15.63 -7.51
CA SER A 164 -51.29 15.24 -7.78
C SER A 164 -50.58 14.91 -6.46
N THR A 165 -49.67 13.95 -6.50
CA THR A 165 -48.79 13.54 -5.38
C THR A 165 -47.38 13.28 -5.91
N THR A 166 -46.39 13.53 -5.06
CA THR A 166 -44.96 13.28 -5.30
C THR A 166 -44.30 12.81 -3.99
N ILE A 167 -43.27 11.98 -4.05
CA ILE A 167 -42.52 11.61 -2.84
C ILE A 167 -41.64 12.80 -2.44
N VAL A 168 -41.67 13.21 -1.17
CA VAL A 168 -40.82 14.33 -0.72
C VAL A 168 -39.34 13.98 -0.91
N PRO A 169 -38.55 14.83 -1.61
CA PRO A 169 -37.13 14.57 -1.79
C PRO A 169 -36.39 14.65 -0.46
N THR A 170 -35.36 13.83 -0.30
CA THR A 170 -34.53 13.79 0.91
C THR A 170 -33.17 14.43 0.65
N CYS A 171 -32.51 14.94 1.69
CA CYS A 171 -31.14 15.45 1.59
C CYS A 171 -30.33 15.22 2.86
N ARG A 172 -29.01 15.31 2.72
CA ARG A 172 -28.08 15.33 3.85
C ARG A 172 -26.88 16.23 3.56
N VAL A 173 -26.31 16.81 4.61
CA VAL A 173 -24.94 17.33 4.55
C VAL A 173 -24.01 16.12 4.53
N ALA A 174 -23.29 15.95 3.42
CA ALA A 174 -22.41 14.81 3.17
C ALA A 174 -20.94 15.14 3.48
N PHE A 175 -20.59 16.43 3.46
CA PHE A 175 -19.22 16.91 3.65
C PHE A 175 -19.18 18.17 4.55
N PRO A 176 -18.20 18.31 5.47
CA PRO A 176 -17.24 17.27 5.87
C PRO A 176 -17.94 16.03 6.45
N GLY A 177 -17.23 14.90 6.52
CA GLY A 177 -17.83 13.60 6.85
C GLY A 177 -18.37 13.54 8.28
N LEU A 178 -19.64 13.93 8.48
CA LEU A 178 -20.33 13.94 9.77
C LEU A 178 -20.49 12.50 10.26
N GLY A 179 -19.58 12.06 11.14
CA GLY A 179 -19.55 10.70 11.67
C GLY A 179 -20.89 10.31 12.30
N GLY A 180 -21.68 9.51 11.59
CA GLY A 180 -23.07 9.24 11.92
C GLY A 180 -23.25 8.69 13.33
N GLY A 181 -23.89 9.49 14.20
CA GLY A 181 -24.15 9.13 15.60
C GLY A 181 -23.36 9.93 16.65
N THR A 182 -22.56 10.93 16.28
CA THR A 182 -21.96 11.84 17.28
C THR A 182 -23.02 12.79 17.88
N SER A 183 -23.05 12.94 19.20
CA SER A 183 -24.00 13.82 19.91
C SER A 183 -23.49 15.24 20.14
N SER A 184 -22.39 15.63 19.48
CA SER A 184 -21.66 16.89 19.66
C SER A 184 -21.49 17.62 18.33
N ALA A 185 -21.06 18.88 18.36
CA ALA A 185 -20.62 19.57 17.14
C ALA A 185 -19.41 18.84 16.51
N PHE A 186 -19.33 18.85 15.17
CA PHE A 186 -18.17 18.35 14.42
C PHE A 186 -17.10 19.44 14.30
N SER A 187 -15.82 19.10 14.47
CA SER A 187 -14.72 20.07 14.45
C SER A 187 -14.33 20.42 13.01
N VAL A 188 -14.28 21.72 12.67
CA VAL A 188 -13.99 22.20 11.31
C VAL A 188 -13.00 23.38 11.33
N PRO A 189 -12.20 23.56 10.27
CA PRO A 189 -11.33 24.73 10.10
C PRO A 189 -12.10 26.06 9.91
N PRO A 190 -11.43 27.23 10.05
CA PRO A 190 -12.02 28.56 9.80
C PRO A 190 -12.54 28.76 8.38
N SER A 191 -11.86 28.14 7.40
CA SER A 191 -12.25 28.07 6.00
C SER A 191 -12.51 26.61 5.62
N MET A 192 -13.67 26.30 5.07
CA MET A 192 -14.10 24.92 4.80
C MET A 192 -15.06 24.80 3.62
N ASN A 193 -15.01 23.66 2.92
CA ASN A 193 -16.01 23.26 1.94
C ASN A 193 -17.11 22.41 2.60
N ILE A 194 -18.31 22.96 2.79
CA ILE A 194 -19.49 22.20 3.20
C ILE A 194 -20.23 21.72 1.94
N GLY A 195 -20.63 20.45 1.90
CA GLY A 195 -21.24 19.84 0.71
C GLY A 195 -22.36 18.86 1.03
N TRP A 196 -23.23 18.61 0.05
CA TRP A 196 -24.51 17.93 0.26
C TRP A 196 -24.84 16.88 -0.79
N GLU A 197 -25.73 15.98 -0.40
CA GLU A 197 -26.37 14.98 -1.25
C GLU A 197 -27.89 15.07 -1.10
N GLY A 198 -28.61 14.54 -2.08
CA GLY A 198 -30.07 14.50 -2.06
C GLY A 198 -30.61 13.53 -3.07
N GLN A 199 -31.78 12.99 -2.78
CA GLN A 199 -32.44 11.93 -3.56
C GLN A 199 -33.91 12.29 -3.77
N ASP A 200 -34.39 11.95 -4.96
CA ASP A 200 -35.75 12.19 -5.46
C ASP A 200 -36.23 10.82 -5.96
N LEU A 201 -37.13 10.14 -5.24
CA LEU A 201 -37.27 8.68 -5.37
C LEU A 201 -38.14 8.24 -6.57
N ASP A 202 -39.08 9.08 -6.99
CA ASP A 202 -40.00 8.88 -8.11
C ASP A 202 -39.61 9.65 -9.39
N PHE A 203 -38.57 10.50 -9.37
CA PHE A 203 -37.94 11.02 -10.59
C PHE A 203 -36.92 10.06 -11.21
N GLU A 204 -36.91 9.95 -12.55
CA GLU A 204 -36.10 8.97 -13.30
C GLU A 204 -34.58 9.09 -13.06
N LEU A 205 -34.07 10.31 -12.90
CA LEU A 205 -32.63 10.55 -12.65
C LEU A 205 -32.24 10.42 -11.17
N ARG A 206 -33.21 10.21 -10.27
CA ARG A 206 -33.08 10.09 -8.82
C ARG A 206 -32.39 11.24 -8.07
N ILE A 207 -32.32 12.41 -8.70
CA ILE A 207 -31.73 13.62 -8.12
C ILE A 207 -32.75 14.77 -8.11
N PRO A 208 -32.81 15.57 -7.04
CA PRO A 208 -33.61 16.80 -7.03
C PRO A 208 -33.15 17.78 -8.11
N ILE A 209 -33.98 18.75 -8.48
CA ILE A 209 -33.60 19.79 -9.48
C ILE A 209 -33.03 21.06 -8.85
N ARG A 210 -33.29 21.30 -7.57
CA ARG A 210 -32.88 22.51 -6.84
C ARG A 210 -32.40 22.21 -5.42
N VAL A 211 -31.58 23.11 -4.90
CA VAL A 211 -31.08 23.10 -3.51
C VAL A 211 -30.99 24.52 -2.96
N ARG A 212 -31.20 24.68 -1.65
CA ARG A 212 -30.84 25.87 -0.87
C ARG A 212 -30.18 25.43 0.45
N TYR A 213 -29.46 26.35 1.07
CA TYR A 213 -28.77 26.14 2.35
C TYR A 213 -28.92 27.36 3.26
N LEU A 214 -28.72 27.16 4.56
CA LEU A 214 -28.83 28.18 5.60
C LEU A 214 -27.66 28.02 6.57
N TRP A 215 -26.81 29.04 6.67
CA TRP A 215 -25.67 29.11 7.60
C TRP A 215 -25.97 30.12 8.70
N ILE A 216 -26.07 29.66 9.96
CA ILE A 216 -26.41 30.51 11.11
C ILE A 216 -25.61 30.12 12.35
N PRO A 217 -25.30 31.07 13.25
CA PRO A 217 -24.73 30.75 14.56
C PRO A 217 -25.64 29.78 15.33
N ALA A 218 -25.04 28.78 15.97
CA ALA A 218 -25.76 27.79 16.77
C ALA A 218 -26.10 28.36 18.15
N VAL A 219 -26.98 29.35 18.20
CA VAL A 219 -27.38 30.09 19.41
C VAL A 219 -28.90 30.12 19.48
N ASP A 220 -29.46 29.79 20.64
CA ASP A 220 -30.91 29.78 20.86
C ASP A 220 -31.50 31.18 21.19
N PRO A 221 -32.83 31.36 21.19
CA PRO A 221 -33.45 32.66 21.43
C PRO A 221 -33.17 33.27 22.81
N SER A 222 -32.62 32.50 23.76
CA SER A 222 -32.16 32.99 25.07
C SER A 222 -30.70 33.45 25.07
N GLY A 223 -29.99 33.33 23.93
CA GLY A 223 -28.59 33.68 23.78
C GLY A 223 -27.61 32.57 24.19
N VAL A 224 -28.10 31.34 24.40
CA VAL A 224 -27.25 30.21 24.82
C VAL A 224 -26.75 29.43 23.60
N THR A 225 -25.44 29.19 23.55
CA THR A 225 -24.80 28.39 22.49
C THR A 225 -25.21 26.92 22.58
N ILE A 226 -25.68 26.37 21.45
CA ILE A 226 -25.88 24.94 21.27
C ILE A 226 -24.50 24.29 21.14
N ILE A 227 -24.20 23.32 22.01
CA ILE A 227 -22.93 22.56 21.97
C ILE A 227 -23.14 21.05 21.78
N SER A 228 -24.40 20.60 21.72
CA SER A 228 -24.75 19.18 21.58
C SER A 228 -26.08 18.96 20.86
N GLY A 229 -26.23 17.78 20.26
CA GLY A 229 -27.48 17.32 19.65
C GLY A 229 -28.65 17.22 20.65
N TYR A 230 -28.36 17.03 21.94
CA TYR A 230 -29.37 17.08 23.01
C TYR A 230 -29.92 18.50 23.24
N ARG A 231 -29.08 19.55 23.19
CA ARG A 231 -29.62 20.91 23.24
C ARG A 231 -30.37 21.22 21.95
N TYR A 232 -29.80 20.88 20.80
CA TYR A 232 -30.43 21.08 19.49
C TYR A 232 -31.86 20.51 19.43
N SER A 233 -32.07 19.24 19.83
CA SER A 233 -33.39 18.60 19.77
C SER A 233 -34.46 19.25 20.64
N GLN A 234 -34.07 20.05 21.64
CA GLN A 234 -35.00 20.86 22.44
C GLN A 234 -35.45 22.15 21.76
N VAL A 235 -34.59 22.79 20.96
CA VAL A 235 -34.77 24.19 20.51
C VAL A 235 -34.70 24.41 18.99
N TYR A 236 -34.41 23.39 18.18
CA TYR A 236 -34.23 23.56 16.72
C TYR A 236 -35.42 24.25 16.04
N HIS A 237 -36.65 23.94 16.48
CA HIS A 237 -37.90 24.52 15.99
C HIS A 237 -38.11 26.00 16.36
N GLU A 238 -37.31 26.56 17.27
CA GLU A 238 -37.29 28.00 17.60
C GLU A 238 -36.24 28.77 16.79
N ILE A 239 -35.35 28.07 16.06
CA ILE A 239 -34.10 28.60 15.49
C ILE A 239 -34.03 28.40 13.97
N LEU A 240 -34.57 27.27 13.50
CA LEU A 240 -34.66 26.91 12.08
C LEU A 240 -36.12 26.96 11.64
N SER A 241 -36.38 27.72 10.58
CA SER A 241 -37.69 27.79 9.92
C SER A 241 -37.51 27.71 8.41
N TYR A 242 -38.48 27.12 7.72
CA TYR A 242 -38.52 27.10 6.25
C TYR A 242 -38.76 28.50 5.64
N ASP A 243 -39.27 29.44 6.44
CA ASP A 243 -39.53 30.83 6.07
C ASP A 243 -38.38 31.80 6.46
N ASP A 244 -37.23 31.28 6.93
CA ASP A 244 -36.10 32.13 7.34
C ASP A 244 -35.55 32.97 6.15
N PRO A 245 -35.53 34.31 6.23
CA PRO A 245 -35.06 35.16 5.13
C PRO A 245 -33.56 35.03 4.84
N ARG A 246 -32.80 34.27 5.65
CA ARG A 246 -31.38 33.98 5.48
C ARG A 246 -31.10 32.71 4.65
N TRP A 247 -32.13 31.95 4.26
CA TRP A 247 -31.96 30.86 3.29
C TRP A 247 -31.34 31.40 1.99
N SER A 248 -30.36 30.69 1.43
CA SER A 248 -29.80 31.04 0.13
C SER A 248 -30.86 30.93 -0.99
N PRO A 249 -30.75 31.72 -2.07
CA PRO A 249 -31.63 31.58 -3.22
C PRO A 249 -31.57 30.16 -3.78
N TRP A 250 -32.70 29.63 -4.26
CA TRP A 250 -32.78 28.29 -4.86
C TRP A 250 -31.78 28.13 -6.02
N LEU A 251 -30.69 27.40 -5.75
CA LEU A 251 -29.66 27.05 -6.72
C LEU A 251 -30.13 25.84 -7.53
N ARG A 252 -29.64 25.71 -8.77
CA ARG A 252 -29.83 24.50 -9.56
C ARG A 252 -28.99 23.37 -8.96
N TYR A 253 -29.61 22.22 -8.69
CA TYR A 253 -28.92 21.03 -8.22
C TYR A 253 -27.90 20.55 -9.26
N LYS A 254 -26.70 20.18 -8.81
CA LYS A 254 -25.59 19.75 -9.65
C LYS A 254 -25.44 18.22 -9.61
N PRO A 255 -25.21 17.55 -10.76
CA PRO A 255 -25.10 16.09 -10.80
C PRO A 255 -23.82 15.61 -10.09
N ASP A 256 -22.70 16.30 -10.32
CA ASP A 256 -21.40 15.96 -9.74
C ASP A 256 -21.27 16.45 -8.29
N ALA A 257 -20.74 15.61 -7.40
CA ALA A 257 -20.61 15.92 -5.97
C ALA A 257 -19.59 17.05 -5.67
N GLU A 258 -18.57 17.20 -6.52
CA GLU A 258 -17.61 18.31 -6.44
C GLU A 258 -18.26 19.68 -6.64
N ASP A 259 -19.29 19.73 -7.49
CA ASP A 259 -20.07 20.92 -7.81
C ASP A 259 -21.18 21.21 -6.78
N ARG A 260 -21.40 20.32 -5.79
CA ARG A 260 -22.39 20.44 -4.69
C ARG A 260 -21.72 20.87 -3.37
N ARG A 261 -20.86 21.88 -3.45
CA ARG A 261 -20.09 22.42 -2.33
C ARG A 261 -20.26 23.93 -2.23
N VAL A 262 -20.15 24.47 -1.02
CA VAL A 262 -20.01 25.89 -0.74
C VAL A 262 -18.80 26.11 0.16
N LEU A 263 -17.95 27.06 -0.21
CA LEU A 263 -16.89 27.57 0.66
C LEU A 263 -17.53 28.47 1.72
N ILE A 264 -17.23 28.19 2.98
CA ILE A 264 -17.49 29.06 4.12
C ILE A 264 -16.12 29.47 4.64
N ASP A 265 -15.79 30.76 4.59
CA ASP A 265 -14.46 31.34 4.84
C ASP A 265 -14.43 32.26 6.08
N ASP A 266 -13.23 32.54 6.60
CA ASP A 266 -12.96 33.52 7.68
C ASP A 266 -13.80 33.35 8.98
N GLN A 267 -14.20 32.13 9.33
CA GLN A 267 -15.02 31.89 10.53
C GLN A 267 -14.21 32.00 11.83
N VAL A 268 -14.82 32.55 12.89
CA VAL A 268 -14.16 32.82 14.17
C VAL A 268 -13.93 31.53 14.98
N LEU A 269 -12.71 31.31 15.48
CA LEU A 269 -12.36 30.17 16.33
C LEU A 269 -13.27 30.04 17.57
N ASP A 270 -13.49 28.79 17.99
CA ASP A 270 -14.34 28.34 19.11
C ASP A 270 -15.83 28.76 19.03
N SER A 271 -16.27 29.29 17.89
CA SER A 271 -17.69 29.54 17.60
C SER A 271 -18.40 28.28 17.05
N TYR A 272 -19.73 28.23 17.21
CA TYR A 272 -20.57 27.09 16.81
C TYR A 272 -21.61 27.54 15.79
N PHE A 273 -21.87 26.71 14.79
CA PHE A 273 -22.77 27.02 13.67
C PHE A 273 -23.65 25.83 13.26
N LEU A 274 -24.81 26.14 12.71
CA LEU A 274 -25.70 25.21 12.03
C LEU A 274 -25.65 25.49 10.52
N PHE A 275 -25.43 24.43 9.72
CA PHE A 275 -25.61 24.44 8.28
C PHE A 275 -26.79 23.54 7.92
N ALA A 276 -27.95 24.13 7.66
CA ALA A 276 -29.14 23.41 7.21
C ALA A 276 -29.21 23.37 5.69
N THR A 277 -29.73 22.27 5.13
CA THR A 277 -29.92 22.05 3.69
C THR A 277 -31.38 21.74 3.37
N GLN A 278 -31.82 22.17 2.19
CA GLN A 278 -33.10 21.72 1.62
C GLN A 278 -32.99 21.53 0.12
N VAL A 279 -33.69 20.52 -0.39
CA VAL A 279 -33.80 20.20 -1.82
C VAL A 279 -35.24 20.32 -2.30
N GLN A 280 -35.41 20.56 -3.61
CA GLN A 280 -36.72 20.61 -4.27
C GLN A 280 -36.74 19.73 -5.52
N ASP A 281 -37.82 18.94 -5.65
CA ASP A 281 -38.08 17.99 -6.74
C ASP A 281 -38.63 18.68 -8.00
N THR A 282 -38.99 17.89 -9.02
CA THR A 282 -39.59 18.41 -10.26
C THR A 282 -41.03 18.91 -10.11
N ALA A 283 -41.77 18.48 -9.09
CA ALA A 283 -43.16 18.86 -8.82
C ALA A 283 -43.28 20.07 -7.85
N GLY A 284 -42.16 20.57 -7.34
CA GLY A 284 -42.11 21.69 -6.40
C GLY A 284 -42.09 21.31 -4.91
N ALA A 285 -42.22 20.03 -4.56
CA ALA A 285 -42.10 19.57 -3.18
C ALA A 285 -40.69 19.82 -2.64
N VAL A 286 -40.63 20.07 -1.32
CA VAL A 286 -39.41 20.48 -0.62
C VAL A 286 -39.15 19.51 0.54
N SER A 287 -37.89 19.15 0.76
CA SER A 287 -37.46 18.29 1.88
C SER A 287 -37.90 18.84 3.25
N VAL A 288 -38.62 18.04 4.04
CA VAL A 288 -39.28 18.45 5.30
C VAL A 288 -38.53 18.06 6.59
N GLY A 289 -37.25 17.69 6.48
CA GLY A 289 -36.40 17.29 7.62
C GLY A 289 -35.54 18.44 8.18
N PHE A 290 -35.26 18.36 9.48
CA PHE A 290 -34.23 19.14 10.18
C PHE A 290 -33.42 18.22 11.12
N ASP A 291 -33.17 16.97 10.72
CA ASP A 291 -32.56 15.99 11.60
C ASP A 291 -31.06 16.27 11.81
N TYR A 292 -30.62 16.08 13.05
CA TYR A 292 -29.29 16.44 13.50
C TYR A 292 -28.24 15.54 12.83
N GLN A 293 -27.28 16.16 12.15
CA GLN A 293 -26.28 15.51 11.29
C GLN A 293 -26.89 14.71 10.12
N GLN A 294 -28.12 15.04 9.68
CA GLN A 294 -28.67 14.66 8.38
C GLN A 294 -28.87 15.94 7.53
N GLU A 295 -30.06 16.55 7.51
CA GLU A 295 -30.29 17.82 6.80
C GLU A 295 -29.51 18.99 7.43
N VAL A 296 -29.19 18.90 8.73
CA VAL A 296 -28.55 19.97 9.51
C VAL A 296 -27.22 19.51 10.10
N ALA A 297 -26.11 20.00 9.53
CA ALA A 297 -24.80 19.88 10.17
C ALA A 297 -24.70 20.84 11.35
N HIS A 298 -24.09 20.37 12.44
CA HIS A 298 -23.72 21.20 13.58
C HIS A 298 -22.20 21.13 13.75
N VAL A 299 -21.54 22.28 13.64
CA VAL A 299 -20.07 22.37 13.57
C VAL A 299 -19.52 23.37 14.58
N VAL A 300 -18.28 23.14 15.01
CA VAL A 300 -17.51 24.04 15.86
C VAL A 300 -16.20 24.40 15.16
N ILE A 301 -15.95 25.70 15.01
CA ILE A 301 -14.76 26.22 14.34
C ILE A 301 -13.55 26.05 15.26
N ARG A 302 -12.49 25.42 14.76
CA ARG A 302 -11.21 25.19 15.47
C ARG A 302 -10.05 25.34 14.49
N PRO A 303 -8.79 25.42 14.96
CA PRO A 303 -7.64 25.36 14.05
C PRO A 303 -7.70 24.08 13.19
N ALA A 304 -7.27 24.18 11.94
CA ALA A 304 -7.28 23.04 11.03
C ALA A 304 -6.46 21.88 11.62
N PRO A 305 -6.96 20.62 11.61
CA PRO A 305 -6.05 19.50 11.64
C PRO A 305 -5.21 19.56 10.34
N PRO A 306 -3.89 19.32 10.39
CA PRO A 306 -3.10 19.29 9.17
C PRO A 306 -3.56 18.17 8.22
N PRO A 307 -3.17 18.25 6.94
CA PRO A 307 -3.30 17.12 6.05
C PRO A 307 -2.51 15.93 6.61
N ASP A 308 -3.05 14.73 6.41
CA ASP A 308 -2.30 13.50 6.64
C ASP A 308 -1.24 13.39 5.55
N VAL A 309 0.03 13.36 5.96
CA VAL A 309 1.19 13.34 5.04
C VAL A 309 2.10 12.19 5.42
N GLU A 310 2.23 11.20 4.53
CA GLU A 310 3.24 10.16 4.64
C GLU A 310 4.45 10.56 3.79
N ILE A 311 5.60 10.80 4.44
CA ILE A 311 6.91 10.94 3.79
C ILE A 311 7.61 9.59 3.82
N ALA A 312 8.10 9.11 2.68
CA ALA A 312 8.81 7.85 2.52
C ALA A 312 10.15 8.06 1.81
N GLU A 313 11.22 7.54 2.40
CA GLU A 313 12.55 7.44 1.79
C GLU A 313 12.85 5.95 1.56
N THR A 314 13.56 5.63 0.46
CA THR A 314 13.83 4.26 0.01
C THR A 314 14.45 3.37 1.09
N PHE A 315 15.27 3.95 1.96
CA PHE A 315 16.08 3.23 2.94
C PHE A 315 15.88 3.65 4.40
N LEU A 316 15.37 4.85 4.67
CA LEU A 316 15.06 5.34 6.02
C LEU A 316 13.62 5.03 6.47
N GLY A 317 12.82 4.42 5.58
CA GLY A 317 11.41 4.05 5.81
C GLY A 317 10.45 5.21 5.59
N SER A 318 9.19 5.04 6.03
CA SER A 318 8.19 6.12 6.02
C SER A 318 7.85 6.65 7.40
N SER A 319 7.27 7.86 7.45
CA SER A 319 6.76 8.49 8.67
C SER A 319 5.70 9.55 8.36
N GLN A 320 4.71 9.66 9.25
CA GLN A 320 3.73 10.75 9.28
C GLN A 320 4.10 11.87 10.28
N SER A 321 5.26 11.77 10.94
CA SER A 321 5.69 12.77 11.93
C SER A 321 6.18 14.06 11.26
N ARG A 322 5.68 15.22 11.72
CA ARG A 322 6.17 16.55 11.30
C ARG A 322 7.66 16.80 11.53
N SER A 323 8.30 16.06 12.43
CA SER A 323 9.74 16.14 12.67
C SER A 323 10.32 14.73 12.84
N VAL A 324 11.39 14.42 12.11
CA VAL A 324 12.06 13.11 12.11
C VAL A 324 13.57 13.33 12.10
N THR A 325 14.30 12.76 13.05
CA THR A 325 15.77 12.74 13.01
C THR A 325 16.28 11.37 12.55
N ARG A 326 17.30 11.35 11.68
CA ARG A 326 18.00 10.15 11.21
C ARG A 326 19.51 10.41 11.17
N THR A 327 20.29 9.36 11.44
CA THR A 327 21.74 9.35 11.17
C THR A 327 21.96 8.61 9.85
N ILE A 328 22.78 9.17 8.96
CA ILE A 328 23.09 8.60 7.64
C ILE A 328 24.59 8.60 7.37
N ALA A 329 25.02 7.75 6.44
CA ALA A 329 26.41 7.70 6.01
C ALA A 329 26.75 8.82 5.03
N GLY A 330 27.98 9.33 5.08
CA GLY A 330 28.54 10.18 4.02
C GLY A 330 28.44 9.49 2.65
N GLY A 331 27.96 10.21 1.65
CA GLY A 331 27.71 9.71 0.30
C GLY A 331 26.49 8.80 0.15
N GLN A 332 25.65 8.62 1.19
CA GLN A 332 24.40 7.87 1.07
C GLN A 332 23.45 8.57 0.07
N PRO A 333 22.93 7.89 -0.97
CA PRO A 333 21.88 8.41 -1.82
C PRO A 333 20.53 8.40 -1.07
N LEU A 334 19.77 9.48 -1.23
CA LEU A 334 18.48 9.71 -0.60
C LEU A 334 17.45 10.00 -1.68
N ASN A 335 16.33 9.28 -1.67
CA ASN A 335 15.25 9.45 -2.64
C ASN A 335 13.91 9.53 -1.89
N PHE A 336 13.55 10.76 -1.53
CA PHE A 336 12.31 11.09 -0.81
C PHE A 336 11.11 11.14 -1.76
N SER A 337 10.00 10.57 -1.32
CA SER A 337 8.69 10.60 -1.97
C SER A 337 7.60 10.78 -0.92
N TRP A 338 6.44 11.31 -1.28
CA TRP A 338 5.37 11.56 -0.30
C TRP A 338 3.97 11.53 -0.89
N LYS A 339 2.99 11.35 0.00
CA LYS A 339 1.57 11.50 -0.26
C LYS A 339 0.99 12.44 0.80
N ALA A 340 0.01 13.24 0.40
CA ALA A 340 -0.71 14.15 1.28
C ALA A 340 -2.22 14.00 1.04
N ASN A 341 -3.03 14.06 2.09
CA ASN A 341 -4.48 13.97 2.02
C ASN A 341 -5.18 14.90 3.04
N ALA A 342 -6.24 15.59 2.60
CA ALA A 342 -7.07 16.49 3.38
C ALA A 342 -8.55 16.02 3.51
N ASP A 343 -8.88 14.82 2.99
CA ASP A 343 -10.23 14.22 3.02
C ASP A 343 -10.88 14.24 4.42
N ALA A 344 -10.07 14.10 5.49
CA ALA A 344 -10.52 14.05 6.88
C ALA A 344 -11.31 15.29 7.34
N TYR A 345 -11.11 16.44 6.67
CA TYR A 345 -11.84 17.70 6.87
C TYR A 345 -12.48 18.20 5.56
N ASN A 346 -12.56 17.34 4.54
CA ASN A 346 -13.01 17.66 3.18
C ASN A 346 -12.21 18.78 2.48
N GLY A 347 -10.96 18.98 2.89
CA GLY A 347 -10.03 19.86 2.20
C GLY A 347 -9.42 19.19 0.96
N LYS A 348 -8.66 19.97 0.19
CA LYS A 348 -7.91 19.55 -0.99
C LYS A 348 -6.48 20.08 -0.88
N ILE A 349 -5.50 19.22 -1.11
CA ILE A 349 -4.10 19.66 -1.24
C ILE A 349 -3.99 20.53 -2.51
N VAL A 350 -3.75 21.83 -2.35
CA VAL A 350 -3.65 22.78 -3.47
C VAL A 350 -2.22 22.88 -4.00
N ALA A 351 -1.22 22.70 -3.15
CA ALA A 351 0.18 22.66 -3.55
C ALA A 351 1.07 21.90 -2.55
N MET A 352 2.22 21.44 -3.05
CA MET A 352 3.34 20.94 -2.26
C MET A 352 4.63 21.53 -2.80
N ARG A 353 5.60 21.84 -1.95
CA ARG A 353 6.99 22.15 -2.34
C ARG A 353 7.98 21.49 -1.40
N HIS A 354 9.14 21.13 -1.92
CA HIS A 354 10.21 20.50 -1.14
C HIS A 354 11.54 21.22 -1.35
N GLY A 355 12.43 21.11 -0.37
CA GLY A 355 13.74 21.77 -0.39
C GLY A 355 14.71 21.18 0.61
N TRP A 356 15.95 21.67 0.53
CA TRP A 356 17.06 21.27 1.39
C TRP A 356 17.61 22.49 2.13
N ASP A 357 17.90 22.32 3.42
CA ASP A 357 18.57 23.31 4.27
C ASP A 357 17.87 24.69 4.33
N ILE A 358 16.54 24.66 4.16
CA ILE A 358 15.62 25.80 4.23
C ILE A 358 15.83 26.58 5.54
N ILE A 359 16.05 27.90 5.43
CA ILE A 359 16.24 28.80 6.57
C ILE A 359 14.89 29.30 7.08
N ASP A 360 14.00 29.69 6.16
CA ASP A 360 12.63 30.12 6.46
C ASP A 360 11.63 29.37 5.55
N PRO A 361 10.85 28.41 6.07
CA PRO A 361 9.92 27.64 5.26
C PRO A 361 8.67 28.43 4.83
N LEU A 362 8.39 29.59 5.43
CA LEU A 362 7.30 30.47 5.02
C LEU A 362 7.76 31.42 3.88
N ASN A 363 9.04 31.75 3.82
CA ASN A 363 9.62 32.49 2.70
C ASN A 363 9.60 31.66 1.40
N ALA A 364 8.69 32.00 0.49
CA ALA A 364 8.58 31.39 -0.84
C ALA A 364 9.79 31.66 -1.77
N ASN A 365 10.71 32.56 -1.38
CA ASN A 365 11.96 32.86 -2.09
C ASN A 365 13.22 32.38 -1.34
N ASP A 366 13.08 31.48 -0.36
CA ASP A 366 14.23 30.82 0.27
C ASP A 366 15.01 30.00 -0.79
N PRO A 367 16.35 30.17 -0.91
CA PRO A 367 17.14 29.54 -1.97
C PRO A 367 17.28 28.01 -1.83
N GLY A 368 16.89 27.41 -0.70
CA GLY A 368 16.88 25.96 -0.53
C GLY A 368 15.68 25.25 -1.18
N TRP A 369 14.66 25.98 -1.66
CA TRP A 369 13.49 25.38 -2.32
C TRP A 369 13.88 24.80 -3.69
N ALA A 370 13.76 23.47 -3.83
CA ALA A 370 14.12 22.76 -5.05
C ALA A 370 13.05 22.89 -6.16
N VAL A 371 11.79 23.12 -5.78
CA VAL A 371 10.65 23.27 -6.70
C VAL A 371 9.68 24.36 -6.19
N PRO A 372 9.00 25.10 -7.10
CA PRO A 372 7.90 25.98 -6.72
C PRO A 372 6.66 25.18 -6.24
N PRO A 373 5.74 25.80 -5.48
CA PRO A 373 4.46 25.18 -5.10
C PRO A 373 3.70 24.62 -6.31
N GLY A 374 3.19 23.40 -6.18
CA GLY A 374 2.33 22.77 -7.19
C GLY A 374 1.97 21.31 -6.86
N LEU A 375 1.28 20.63 -7.78
CA LEU A 375 0.80 19.26 -7.60
C LEU A 375 1.37 18.25 -8.62
N SER A 376 2.35 18.69 -9.43
CA SER A 376 2.97 17.91 -10.50
C SER A 376 3.92 16.84 -9.96
N GLU A 377 4.53 16.02 -10.83
CA GLU A 377 5.34 14.87 -10.41
C GLU A 377 6.55 15.27 -9.54
N GLN A 378 7.23 16.38 -9.87
CA GLN A 378 8.33 16.95 -9.06
C GLN A 378 7.87 17.51 -7.70
N ASN A 379 6.56 17.67 -7.48
CA ASN A 379 5.98 18.08 -6.21
C ASN A 379 5.59 16.86 -5.33
N ARG A 380 5.95 15.63 -5.74
CA ARG A 380 5.60 14.36 -5.06
C ARG A 380 6.82 13.46 -4.77
N LYS A 381 7.98 13.82 -5.32
CA LYS A 381 9.28 13.20 -5.05
C LYS A 381 10.40 14.22 -5.21
N ALA A 382 11.50 14.00 -4.50
CA ALA A 382 12.75 14.73 -4.67
C ALA A 382 13.58 14.13 -5.81
N ALA A 383 14.58 14.88 -6.27
CA ALA A 383 15.71 14.28 -6.98
C ALA A 383 16.58 13.46 -6.01
N GLU A 384 17.33 12.49 -6.52
CA GLU A 384 18.32 11.77 -5.71
C GLU A 384 19.43 12.74 -5.24
N GLN A 385 19.65 12.78 -3.94
CA GLN A 385 20.60 13.69 -3.30
C GLN A 385 21.50 12.92 -2.33
N SER A 386 22.75 13.34 -2.18
CA SER A 386 23.71 12.76 -1.23
C SER A 386 24.55 13.86 -0.57
N PHE A 387 24.92 13.65 0.69
CA PHE A 387 25.73 14.58 1.49
C PHE A 387 26.94 13.83 2.06
N ASN A 388 28.09 14.51 2.18
CA ASN A 388 29.33 13.86 2.66
C ASN A 388 29.54 13.99 4.17
N GLU A 389 29.09 15.10 4.76
CA GLU A 389 29.26 15.43 6.17
C GLU A 389 28.18 16.44 6.62
N GLY A 390 28.05 16.66 7.93
CA GLY A 390 27.29 17.78 8.48
C GLY A 390 25.88 17.44 9.00
N LEU A 391 25.03 18.46 9.06
CA LEU A 391 23.64 18.37 9.49
C LEU A 391 22.77 19.04 8.43
N HIS A 392 21.90 18.27 7.80
CA HIS A 392 21.05 18.74 6.71
C HIS A 392 19.57 18.56 7.06
N THR A 393 18.69 19.36 6.44
CA THR A 393 17.23 19.23 6.60
C THR A 393 16.55 19.06 5.26
N PHE A 394 15.85 17.93 5.08
CA PHE A 394 14.84 17.82 4.04
C PHE A 394 13.54 18.44 4.56
N THR A 395 13.01 19.43 3.85
CA THR A 395 11.78 20.15 4.25
C THR A 395 10.71 19.97 3.18
N LEU A 396 9.52 19.53 3.59
CA LEU A 396 8.31 19.47 2.79
C LEU A 396 7.28 20.45 3.35
N ALA A 397 6.79 21.34 2.50
CA ALA A 397 5.62 22.17 2.78
C ALA A 397 4.41 21.64 2.00
N VAL A 398 3.27 21.53 2.67
CA VAL A 398 1.99 21.10 2.09
C VAL A 398 0.93 22.17 2.35
N GLU A 399 0.35 22.69 1.28
CA GLU A 399 -0.69 23.72 1.27
C GLU A 399 -2.03 23.06 0.90
N ASP A 400 -3.11 23.37 1.63
CA ASP A 400 -4.48 22.92 1.32
C ASP A 400 -5.43 24.12 1.10
N ASP A 401 -6.74 23.88 0.99
CA ASP A 401 -7.78 24.90 0.77
C ASP A 401 -8.54 25.29 2.05
N ALA A 402 -8.04 24.91 3.24
CA ALA A 402 -8.67 25.14 4.54
C ALA A 402 -7.83 26.00 5.51
N ASP A 403 -6.49 25.98 5.36
CA ASP A 403 -5.57 26.87 6.05
C ASP A 403 -4.84 27.82 5.07
N ASN A 404 -4.49 29.02 5.52
CA ASN A 404 -3.67 29.97 4.77
C ASN A 404 -2.16 29.74 4.99
N GLU A 405 -1.76 28.96 6.00
CA GLU A 405 -0.36 28.62 6.27
C GLU A 405 0.00 27.17 5.86
N PRO A 406 1.16 26.94 5.21
CA PRO A 406 1.59 25.61 4.82
C PRO A 406 1.93 24.72 6.03
N SER A 407 1.42 23.49 6.05
CA SER A 407 1.86 22.48 7.00
C SER A 407 3.29 22.02 6.66
N ILE A 408 4.23 22.34 7.55
CA ILE A 408 5.66 22.03 7.39
C ILE A 408 6.03 20.70 8.06
N PHE A 409 6.79 19.88 7.33
CA PHE A 409 7.38 18.62 7.77
C PHE A 409 8.90 18.65 7.53
N VAL A 410 9.70 18.25 8.52
CA VAL A 410 11.16 18.34 8.48
C VAL A 410 11.81 16.99 8.84
N TRP A 411 12.70 16.52 7.96
CA TRP A 411 13.57 15.37 8.22
C TRP A 411 15.01 15.86 8.41
N THR A 412 15.49 15.81 9.65
CA THR A 412 16.84 16.21 10.05
C THR A 412 17.80 15.04 9.89
N LEU A 413 18.80 15.20 9.03
CA LEU A 413 19.78 14.17 8.67
C LEU A 413 21.15 14.53 9.26
N ARG A 414 21.60 13.76 10.25
CA ARG A 414 22.96 13.81 10.77
C ARG A 414 23.86 12.95 9.88
N VAL A 415 24.74 13.58 9.12
CA VAL A 415 25.58 12.93 8.12
C VAL A 415 26.95 12.65 8.71
N VAL A 416 27.29 11.37 8.83
CA VAL A 416 28.55 10.90 9.41
C VAL A 416 29.61 10.75 8.31
N PRO A 417 30.65 11.62 8.29
CA PRO A 417 31.73 11.51 7.31
C PRO A 417 32.65 10.32 7.57
N PHE A 418 33.42 9.96 6.55
CA PHE A 418 34.56 9.06 6.71
C PHE A 418 35.75 9.78 7.34
N VAL A 419 36.36 9.16 8.35
CA VAL A 419 37.66 9.58 8.85
C VAL A 419 38.72 9.26 7.79
N GLU A 420 39.55 10.23 7.41
CA GLU A 420 40.58 9.99 6.38
C GLU A 420 41.55 8.88 6.83
N ARG A 421 41.97 8.03 5.88
CA ARG A 421 42.79 6.83 6.15
C ARG A 421 44.08 7.07 6.99
N PRO A 422 44.76 8.23 6.96
CA PRO A 422 45.88 8.50 7.88
C PRO A 422 45.46 8.57 9.36
N PHE A 423 44.26 9.06 9.66
CA PHE A 423 43.74 9.25 11.02
C PHE A 423 42.91 8.07 11.53
N GLN A 424 42.50 7.15 10.65
CA GLN A 424 41.79 5.93 11.05
C GLN A 424 42.62 5.05 11.99
N LEU A 425 42.00 4.47 13.00
CA LEU A 425 42.54 3.43 13.88
C LEU A 425 42.70 2.09 13.12
N PRO A 426 43.54 1.15 13.60
CA PRO A 426 43.93 -0.02 12.81
C PRO A 426 42.79 -1.04 12.62
N LEU A 427 42.13 -1.45 13.70
CA LEU A 427 41.09 -2.48 13.70
C LEU A 427 40.08 -2.19 14.82
N LEU A 428 38.78 -2.35 14.53
CA LEU A 428 37.71 -2.43 15.52
C LEU A 428 37.25 -3.89 15.62
N VAL A 429 37.12 -4.40 16.83
CA VAL A 429 36.66 -5.77 17.11
C VAL A 429 35.27 -5.72 17.71
N LEU A 430 34.30 -6.36 17.06
CA LEU A 430 32.91 -6.41 17.49
C LEU A 430 32.54 -7.82 17.92
N ASP A 431 32.27 -8.02 19.21
CA ASP A 431 31.51 -9.17 19.69
C ASP A 431 30.04 -8.93 19.39
N GLN A 432 29.42 -9.86 18.64
CA GLN A 432 27.99 -9.90 18.39
C GLN A 432 27.45 -11.31 18.64
N LEU A 433 28.02 -12.03 19.62
CA LEU A 433 27.62 -13.38 20.02
C LEU A 433 26.93 -13.35 21.39
N TYR A 434 25.60 -13.52 21.38
CA TYR A 434 24.79 -13.53 22.59
C TYR A 434 24.90 -14.87 23.34
N ASP A 435 25.61 -14.89 24.48
CA ASP A 435 25.92 -16.13 25.22
C ASP A 435 24.76 -16.70 26.04
N ARG A 436 23.76 -15.88 26.38
CA ARG A 436 22.64 -16.28 27.24
C ARG A 436 21.83 -17.40 26.57
N ASN A 437 21.78 -18.56 27.23
CA ASN A 437 21.17 -19.81 26.75
C ASN A 437 21.92 -20.50 25.61
N SER A 438 23.19 -20.17 25.36
CA SER A 438 24.02 -20.97 24.45
C SER A 438 24.08 -22.43 24.92
N SER A 439 23.65 -23.36 24.06
CA SER A 439 23.82 -24.80 24.31
C SER A 439 25.30 -25.12 24.19
N GLY A 440 25.97 -25.18 25.34
CA GLY A 440 27.41 -25.00 25.39
C GLY A 440 28.22 -26.10 24.72
N TRP A 441 29.52 -25.85 24.57
CA TRP A 441 30.51 -26.79 24.04
C TRP A 441 31.26 -27.44 25.21
N PRO A 442 30.78 -28.57 25.76
CA PRO A 442 31.37 -29.18 26.95
C PRO A 442 32.70 -29.86 26.62
N SER A 443 33.77 -29.44 27.27
CA SER A 443 35.03 -30.19 27.33
C SER A 443 34.85 -31.57 27.98
N GLU A 444 35.91 -32.40 27.96
CA GLU A 444 35.92 -33.69 28.67
C GLU A 444 35.69 -33.51 30.18
N ASP A 445 36.21 -32.42 30.77
CA ASP A 445 35.96 -31.98 32.15
C ASP A 445 34.71 -31.09 32.32
N ASN A 446 33.83 -31.05 31.30
CA ASN A 446 32.53 -30.36 31.32
C ASN A 446 32.60 -28.83 31.56
N ARG A 447 33.71 -28.17 31.19
CA ARG A 447 33.76 -26.71 31.01
C ARG A 447 32.99 -26.35 29.74
N LEU A 448 32.17 -25.30 29.79
CA LEU A 448 31.49 -24.79 28.58
C LEU A 448 32.45 -23.86 27.83
N LEU A 449 33.20 -24.42 26.88
CA LEU A 449 34.31 -23.72 26.22
C LEU A 449 33.85 -22.55 25.35
N ASN A 450 32.58 -22.48 24.95
CA ASN A 450 32.01 -21.36 24.20
C ASN A 450 31.63 -20.14 25.07
N ASP A 451 31.80 -20.19 26.40
CA ASP A 451 31.58 -19.05 27.30
C ASP A 451 32.51 -17.88 26.93
N GLN A 452 32.04 -16.64 27.06
CA GLN A 452 32.83 -15.41 26.88
C GLN A 452 34.21 -15.47 27.57
N VAL A 453 34.34 -16.12 28.74
CA VAL A 453 35.61 -16.25 29.49
C VAL A 453 36.69 -16.94 28.65
N TYR A 454 36.32 -17.91 27.80
CA TYR A 454 37.26 -18.60 26.92
C TYR A 454 37.29 -18.00 25.50
N ARG A 455 36.13 -17.62 24.94
CA ARG A 455 36.05 -17.07 23.59
C ARG A 455 36.68 -15.68 23.48
N ASN A 456 36.48 -14.82 24.46
CA ASN A 456 37.06 -13.47 24.41
C ASN A 456 38.56 -13.56 24.68
N ALA A 457 39.00 -14.42 25.62
CA ALA A 457 40.40 -14.75 25.83
C ALA A 457 41.09 -15.37 24.59
N TYR A 458 40.38 -16.05 23.70
CA TYR A 458 40.91 -16.43 22.39
C TYR A 458 41.20 -15.20 21.52
N TRP A 459 40.30 -14.21 21.48
CA TRP A 459 40.43 -12.98 20.68
C TRP A 459 41.45 -11.97 21.22
N HIS A 460 41.79 -12.00 22.51
CA HIS A 460 42.81 -11.13 23.13
C HIS A 460 44.18 -11.16 22.41
N PHE A 461 44.51 -12.23 21.68
CA PHE A 461 45.71 -12.31 20.83
C PHE A 461 45.80 -11.20 19.76
N LEU A 462 44.70 -10.51 19.46
CA LEU A 462 44.68 -9.36 18.56
C LEU A 462 45.36 -8.13 19.18
N ALA A 463 45.34 -7.98 20.50
CA ALA A 463 46.01 -6.87 21.21
C ALA A 463 47.36 -7.29 21.83
N GLU A 464 47.58 -8.59 22.05
CA GLU A 464 48.65 -9.08 22.92
C GLU A 464 49.78 -9.81 22.18
N GLY A 465 51.02 -9.36 22.44
CA GLY A 465 52.25 -10.07 22.10
C GLY A 465 52.57 -10.17 20.60
N ALA A 466 53.46 -11.11 20.29
CA ALA A 466 53.87 -11.42 18.92
C ALA A 466 52.67 -11.94 18.11
N GLY A 467 52.40 -11.29 16.98
CA GLY A 467 51.25 -11.58 16.14
C GLY A 467 49.95 -10.87 16.53
N GLY A 468 49.97 -9.91 17.47
CA GLY A 468 48.89 -8.94 17.67
C GLY A 468 48.96 -7.77 16.67
N VAL A 469 47.90 -6.97 16.57
CA VAL A 469 47.81 -5.79 15.71
C VAL A 469 48.50 -4.60 16.38
N ALA A 470 49.34 -3.87 15.64
CA ALA A 470 49.99 -2.66 16.15
C ALA A 470 48.96 -1.55 16.40
N ASP A 471 49.18 -0.75 17.45
CA ASP A 471 48.32 0.36 17.91
C ASP A 471 46.86 0.01 18.30
N LEU A 472 46.51 -1.29 18.34
CA LEU A 472 45.24 -1.77 18.91
C LEU A 472 45.26 -1.64 20.44
N ASN A 473 44.23 -1.05 21.00
CA ASN A 473 43.98 -0.97 22.44
C ASN A 473 42.65 -1.66 22.72
N TRP A 474 42.67 -2.80 23.42
CA TRP A 474 41.47 -3.62 23.64
C TRP A 474 40.31 -2.85 24.28
N ASP A 475 40.57 -2.07 25.34
CA ASP A 475 39.54 -1.29 26.04
C ASP A 475 38.90 -0.20 25.16
N ARG A 476 39.63 0.32 24.17
CA ARG A 476 39.16 1.34 23.21
C ARG A 476 38.50 0.72 21.98
N ASP A 477 39.04 -0.39 21.48
CA ASP A 477 38.81 -0.92 20.14
C ASP A 477 38.04 -2.26 20.12
N TRP A 478 37.63 -2.77 21.28
CA TRP A 478 36.66 -3.86 21.39
C TRP A 478 35.28 -3.31 21.79
N ARG A 479 34.21 -3.89 21.24
CA ARG A 479 32.83 -3.62 21.64
C ARG A 479 32.11 -4.94 21.90
N ASP A 480 31.49 -5.03 23.06
CA ASP A 480 30.61 -6.16 23.40
C ASP A 480 29.22 -6.01 22.74
N HIS A 481 28.50 -7.11 22.63
CA HIS A 481 27.11 -7.15 22.18
C HIS A 481 26.13 -6.36 23.08
N SER A 482 26.52 -6.05 24.32
CA SER A 482 25.76 -5.17 25.23
C SER A 482 26.01 -3.66 25.03
N ILE A 483 26.89 -3.27 24.10
CA ILE A 483 27.20 -1.89 23.77
C ILE A 483 26.57 -1.55 22.41
N ASP A 484 25.80 -0.47 22.35
CA ASP A 484 25.29 0.05 21.08
C ASP A 484 26.45 0.63 20.25
N VAL A 485 26.68 0.05 19.06
CA VAL A 485 27.73 0.46 18.13
C VAL A 485 27.08 1.19 16.97
N LEU A 486 27.36 2.48 16.85
CA LEU A 486 26.81 3.34 15.82
C LEU A 486 27.67 3.33 14.56
N TYR A 487 27.14 3.88 13.47
CA TYR A 487 27.92 4.02 12.24
C TYR A 487 29.18 4.90 12.42
N GLU A 488 29.12 5.87 13.33
CA GLU A 488 30.26 6.73 13.65
C GLU A 488 31.40 6.03 14.40
N ASP A 489 31.13 4.91 15.10
CA ASP A 489 32.18 4.06 15.65
C ASP A 489 32.98 3.36 14.54
N ILE A 490 32.30 2.84 13.50
CA ILE A 490 32.95 1.96 12.51
C ILE A 490 33.78 2.72 11.47
N VAL A 491 33.37 3.92 11.05
CA VAL A 491 34.10 4.72 10.03
C VAL A 491 35.48 5.19 10.49
N GLY A 492 35.72 5.19 11.80
CA GLY A 492 37.02 5.53 12.41
C GLY A 492 38.12 4.48 12.18
N TYR A 493 37.84 3.32 11.57
CA TYR A 493 38.78 2.20 11.52
C TYR A 493 39.08 1.69 10.10
N LYS A 494 40.37 1.39 9.85
CA LYS A 494 40.88 0.85 8.58
C LYS A 494 40.32 -0.54 8.26
N ALA A 495 39.99 -1.31 9.30
CA ALA A 495 39.27 -2.56 9.21
C ALA A 495 38.33 -2.77 10.41
N VAL A 496 37.30 -3.61 10.23
CA VAL A 496 36.39 -4.06 11.29
C VAL A 496 36.31 -5.58 11.24
N LEU A 497 36.60 -6.26 12.36
CA LEU A 497 36.38 -7.69 12.55
C LEU A 497 35.14 -7.86 13.43
N CYS A 498 34.09 -8.46 12.88
CA CYS A 498 32.86 -8.78 13.61
C CYS A 498 32.74 -10.31 13.75
N TYR A 499 32.67 -10.80 14.98
CA TYR A 499 32.35 -12.20 15.25
C TYR A 499 30.92 -12.31 15.80
N ALA A 500 30.05 -12.95 15.03
CA ALA A 500 28.60 -12.85 15.20
C ALA A 500 27.91 -14.21 15.18
N ARG A 501 26.81 -14.32 15.94
CA ARG A 501 25.85 -15.43 15.81
C ARG A 501 24.44 -14.87 15.90
N GLN A 502 23.60 -15.18 14.92
CA GLN A 502 22.23 -14.65 14.83
C GLN A 502 21.50 -14.69 16.17
N SER A 503 21.13 -13.50 16.64
CA SER A 503 20.28 -13.29 17.81
C SER A 503 19.35 -12.10 17.56
N GLN A 504 18.29 -12.04 18.35
CA GLN A 504 17.40 -10.88 18.35
C GLN A 504 18.10 -9.64 18.92
N ASP A 505 18.99 -9.85 19.89
CA ASP A 505 19.61 -8.86 20.77
C ASP A 505 20.91 -8.25 20.21
N GLN A 506 21.32 -8.60 18.99
CA GLN A 506 22.41 -7.92 18.28
C GLN A 506 21.97 -6.51 17.89
N THR A 507 22.29 -5.50 18.71
CA THR A 507 21.81 -4.12 18.52
C THR A 507 22.41 -3.49 17.27
N MET A 508 23.75 -3.55 17.14
CA MET A 508 24.51 -3.17 15.95
C MET A 508 23.88 -3.75 14.69
N LEU A 509 23.75 -5.09 14.58
CA LEU A 509 23.17 -5.76 13.41
C LEU A 509 21.65 -5.51 13.24
N GLY A 510 20.98 -4.95 14.25
CA GLY A 510 19.63 -4.36 14.13
C GLY A 510 19.56 -3.15 13.21
N ASP A 511 20.66 -2.40 13.06
CA ASP A 511 20.75 -1.29 12.11
C ASP A 511 21.19 -1.71 10.70
N PHE A 512 21.92 -2.82 10.55
CA PHE A 512 22.36 -3.32 9.24
C PHE A 512 21.40 -4.33 8.59
N ARG A 513 20.32 -4.74 9.26
CA ARG A 513 19.32 -5.69 8.73
C ARG A 513 18.00 -5.03 8.32
N PRO A 514 17.32 -5.54 7.27
CA PRO A 514 15.92 -5.20 6.96
C PRO A 514 14.98 -5.49 8.13
N VAL A 515 13.94 -4.69 8.28
CA VAL A 515 12.93 -4.84 9.35
C VAL A 515 11.54 -4.79 8.74
N GLY A 516 10.73 -5.84 8.96
CA GLY A 516 9.33 -5.85 8.55
C GLY A 516 9.14 -5.69 7.04
N ARG A 517 10.00 -6.32 6.24
CA ARG A 517 10.11 -6.20 4.78
C ARG A 517 10.56 -4.83 4.22
N LEU A 518 10.81 -3.82 5.06
CA LEU A 518 11.47 -2.59 4.61
C LEU A 518 12.97 -2.85 4.35
N GLU A 519 13.46 -2.41 3.20
CA GLU A 519 14.89 -2.41 2.90
C GLU A 519 15.55 -1.24 3.63
N LYS A 520 16.29 -1.53 4.71
CA LYS A 520 17.05 -0.50 5.44
C LYS A 520 18.37 -0.21 4.71
N TYR A 521 18.87 1.03 4.78
CA TYR A 521 20.19 1.33 4.21
C TYR A 521 21.23 0.54 4.96
N VAL A 522 21.92 -0.38 4.27
CA VAL A 522 22.95 -1.17 4.92
C VAL A 522 24.21 -0.31 5.00
N TRP A 523 24.34 0.46 6.09
CA TRP A 523 25.49 1.32 6.43
C TRP A 523 26.87 0.64 6.25
N LEU A 524 26.93 -0.68 6.33
CA LEU A 524 28.16 -1.45 6.11
C LEU A 524 28.62 -1.42 4.65
N THR A 525 27.70 -1.14 3.72
CA THR A 525 27.98 -0.96 2.29
C THR A 525 28.90 0.24 2.01
N PRO A 526 28.55 1.49 2.38
CA PRO A 526 29.48 2.61 2.18
C PRO A 526 30.75 2.48 3.04
N TYR A 527 30.71 1.80 4.20
CA TYR A 527 31.94 1.42 4.92
C TYR A 527 32.86 0.54 4.05
N GLN A 528 32.33 -0.49 3.40
CA GLN A 528 33.08 -1.36 2.48
C GLN A 528 33.41 -0.69 1.14
N GLU A 529 32.86 0.48 0.81
CA GLU A 529 33.17 1.21 -0.43
C GLU A 529 34.18 2.34 -0.20
N GLN A 530 34.23 2.92 1.01
CA GLN A 530 34.99 4.14 1.30
C GLN A 530 35.78 4.07 2.62
N GLY A 531 35.23 3.45 3.66
CA GLY A 531 35.84 3.37 5.00
C GLY A 531 37.02 2.40 5.08
N GLY A 532 36.79 1.12 4.80
CA GLY A 532 37.80 0.09 5.08
C GLY A 532 37.45 -1.32 4.64
N ASN A 533 38.03 -2.30 5.34
CA ASN A 533 37.85 -3.72 5.09
C ASN A 533 37.05 -4.40 6.20
N PHE A 534 36.05 -5.20 5.83
CA PHE A 534 35.23 -5.97 6.76
C PHE A 534 35.70 -7.42 6.83
N MET A 535 35.72 -7.97 8.04
CA MET A 535 35.90 -9.39 8.31
C MET A 535 34.74 -9.90 9.17
N LEU A 536 33.83 -10.66 8.57
CA LEU A 536 32.75 -11.34 9.30
C LEU A 536 33.16 -12.78 9.59
N VAL A 537 32.96 -13.22 10.83
CA VAL A 537 33.11 -14.63 11.21
C VAL A 537 31.95 -15.09 12.11
N GLY A 538 31.72 -16.40 12.16
CA GLY A 538 30.76 -17.03 13.07
C GLY A 538 29.69 -17.87 12.37
N ALA A 539 29.11 -18.81 13.12
CA ALA A 539 28.00 -19.64 12.67
C ALA A 539 26.68 -18.86 12.73
N SER A 540 25.83 -18.96 11.70
CA SER A 540 24.70 -18.04 11.45
C SER A 540 25.11 -16.55 11.56
N SER A 541 26.25 -16.16 10.97
CA SER A 541 26.71 -14.75 10.98
C SER A 541 26.12 -13.94 9.81
N MET A 542 25.91 -14.56 8.65
CA MET A 542 25.17 -13.96 7.53
C MET A 542 23.68 -13.85 7.83
N GLU A 543 23.11 -14.83 8.54
CA GLU A 543 21.71 -14.85 8.94
C GLU A 543 21.32 -13.61 9.79
N SER A 544 22.25 -13.01 10.54
CA SER A 544 22.03 -11.76 11.28
C SER A 544 21.58 -10.60 10.40
N PHE A 545 21.94 -10.57 9.11
CA PHE A 545 21.61 -9.50 8.16
C PHE A 545 20.27 -9.73 7.43
N LEU A 546 19.49 -10.75 7.82
CA LEU A 546 18.24 -11.12 7.15
C LEU A 546 17.00 -10.73 7.97
N ASP A 547 15.89 -10.49 7.25
CA ASP A 547 14.57 -10.28 7.84
C ASP A 547 14.07 -11.57 8.53
N ARG A 548 13.21 -11.43 9.55
CA ARG A 548 12.81 -12.53 10.46
C ARG A 548 11.72 -13.43 9.86
N LEU A 549 12.01 -14.11 8.75
CA LEU A 549 11.09 -15.01 8.06
C LEU A 549 11.48 -16.49 8.15
N ASN A 550 10.48 -17.37 8.05
CA ASN A 550 10.63 -18.83 7.97
C ASN A 550 11.15 -19.26 6.59
N TYR A 551 12.40 -18.91 6.28
CA TYR A 551 12.99 -19.20 4.97
C TYR A 551 13.20 -20.70 4.72
N MET A 552 12.99 -21.13 3.47
CA MET A 552 13.49 -22.40 2.96
C MET A 552 14.98 -22.29 2.59
N THR A 553 15.72 -23.39 2.77
CA THR A 553 17.14 -23.47 2.43
C THR A 553 17.38 -24.30 1.14
N PRO A 554 18.33 -23.92 0.26
CA PRO A 554 19.15 -22.71 0.28
C PRO A 554 18.31 -21.46 0.03
N LEU A 555 18.71 -20.38 0.71
CA LEU A 555 18.31 -19.03 0.39
C LEU A 555 18.98 -18.60 -0.91
N VAL A 556 18.19 -18.32 -1.93
CA VAL A 556 18.67 -17.78 -3.21
C VAL A 556 18.27 -16.31 -3.26
N PHE A 557 19.25 -15.43 -3.39
CA PHE A 557 18.99 -13.98 -3.37
C PHE A 557 18.43 -13.50 -4.72
N ASP A 558 18.97 -14.00 -5.83
CA ASP A 558 18.50 -13.71 -7.19
C ASP A 558 17.62 -14.84 -7.72
N THR A 559 16.41 -14.95 -7.15
CA THR A 559 15.38 -15.89 -7.63
C THR A 559 14.05 -15.18 -7.90
N ARG A 560 13.36 -15.68 -8.92
CA ARG A 560 12.05 -15.18 -9.40
C ARG A 560 10.89 -16.06 -8.94
N GLU A 561 11.17 -17.07 -8.13
CA GLU A 561 10.17 -17.99 -7.58
C GLU A 561 9.21 -17.26 -6.61
N ASP A 562 7.97 -17.73 -6.54
CA ASP A 562 6.96 -17.20 -5.61
C ASP A 562 7.52 -17.20 -4.18
N PRO A 563 7.45 -16.07 -3.45
CA PRO A 563 7.95 -16.01 -2.09
C PRO A 563 7.29 -17.02 -1.15
N ASN A 564 6.05 -17.48 -1.37
CA ASN A 564 5.29 -18.24 -0.37
C ASN A 564 5.07 -19.71 -0.75
N TYR A 565 5.62 -20.62 0.05
CA TYR A 565 5.33 -22.06 -0.02
C TYR A 565 4.59 -22.51 1.23
N THR A 566 3.29 -22.80 1.12
CA THR A 566 2.49 -23.34 2.24
C THR A 566 2.59 -24.87 2.29
N ILE A 567 3.12 -25.41 3.40
CA ILE A 567 3.22 -26.84 3.67
C ILE A 567 2.53 -27.12 5.01
N PHE A 568 1.54 -28.03 5.02
CA PHE A 568 0.72 -28.36 6.19
C PHE A 568 0.13 -27.15 6.95
N GLY A 569 -0.18 -26.07 6.23
CA GLY A 569 -0.73 -24.82 6.79
C GLY A 569 0.33 -23.82 7.30
N VAL A 570 1.61 -24.19 7.35
CA VAL A 570 2.72 -23.26 7.63
C VAL A 570 3.24 -22.69 6.31
N THR A 571 3.27 -21.36 6.19
CA THR A 571 3.86 -20.67 5.04
C THR A 571 5.34 -20.38 5.28
N TYR A 572 6.17 -20.87 4.36
CA TYR A 572 7.62 -20.67 4.32
C TYR A 572 8.00 -19.69 3.21
N ALA A 573 9.12 -19.00 3.39
CA ALA A 573 9.65 -18.04 2.42
C ALA A 573 10.68 -18.71 1.48
N ALA A 574 10.33 -18.92 0.21
CA ALA A 574 11.24 -19.50 -0.79
C ALA A 574 12.06 -18.44 -1.57
N SER A 575 11.62 -17.19 -1.54
CA SER A 575 12.32 -16.01 -2.05
C SER A 575 12.08 -14.79 -1.14
N PHE A 576 12.83 -13.70 -1.37
CA PHE A 576 12.67 -12.43 -0.65
C PHE A 576 11.50 -11.58 -1.15
N GLY A 577 10.80 -12.03 -2.21
CA GLY A 577 9.74 -11.28 -2.88
C GLY A 577 10.22 -10.04 -3.64
N THR A 578 9.25 -9.21 -4.03
CA THR A 578 9.46 -7.98 -4.79
C THR A 578 9.11 -6.73 -3.98
N LEU A 579 9.71 -5.60 -4.34
CA LEU A 579 9.38 -4.26 -3.87
C LEU A 579 8.80 -3.47 -5.04
N THR A 580 7.73 -2.72 -4.78
CA THR A 580 7.26 -1.67 -5.70
C THR A 580 7.88 -0.35 -5.27
N MET A 581 8.65 0.27 -6.16
CA MET A 581 9.31 1.55 -5.96
C MET A 581 8.30 2.72 -6.05
N PRO A 582 8.64 3.95 -5.59
CA PRO A 582 7.74 5.11 -5.64
C PRO A 582 7.29 5.52 -7.06
N ASP A 583 8.01 5.13 -8.11
CA ASP A 583 7.64 5.32 -9.52
C ASP A 583 6.71 4.22 -10.08
N GLY A 584 6.34 3.23 -9.26
CA GLY A 584 5.53 2.08 -9.65
C GLY A 584 6.30 0.92 -10.27
N SER A 585 7.63 1.03 -10.45
CA SER A 585 8.46 -0.07 -10.95
C SER A 585 8.58 -1.19 -9.91
N ILE A 586 8.68 -2.45 -10.37
CA ILE A 586 8.77 -3.64 -9.50
C ILE A 586 10.16 -4.25 -9.61
N VAL A 587 10.85 -4.36 -8.48
CA VAL A 587 12.22 -4.90 -8.37
C VAL A 587 12.27 -6.11 -7.43
N TYR A 588 13.22 -7.02 -7.63
CA TYR A 588 13.49 -8.11 -6.68
C TYR A 588 14.20 -7.56 -5.44
N ARG A 589 13.72 -7.95 -4.24
CA ARG A 589 14.31 -7.51 -2.97
C ARG A 589 15.63 -8.21 -2.67
N GLY A 590 15.71 -9.51 -2.97
CA GLY A 590 16.86 -10.35 -2.66
C GLY A 590 18.21 -9.81 -3.18
N PRO A 591 18.30 -9.33 -4.44
CA PRO A 591 19.52 -8.70 -4.97
C PRO A 591 19.91 -7.37 -4.31
N ARG A 592 19.01 -6.77 -3.53
CA ARG A 592 19.22 -5.52 -2.77
C ARG A 592 19.54 -5.78 -1.29
N MET A 593 19.39 -7.02 -0.81
CA MET A 593 19.80 -7.45 0.53
C MET A 593 21.34 -7.48 0.65
N TYR A 594 21.88 -7.17 1.83
CA TYR A 594 23.32 -7.11 2.11
C TYR A 594 24.15 -8.26 1.52
N PRO A 595 23.78 -9.55 1.69
CA PRO A 595 24.68 -10.62 1.28
C PRO A 595 24.87 -10.71 -0.24
N TYR A 596 23.87 -10.35 -1.06
CA TYR A 596 24.04 -10.30 -2.52
C TYR A 596 24.58 -8.94 -2.99
N ALA A 597 24.04 -7.84 -2.46
CA ALA A 597 24.39 -6.48 -2.88
C ALA A 597 25.86 -6.11 -2.55
N THR A 598 26.35 -6.59 -1.41
CA THR A 598 27.60 -6.13 -0.79
C THR A 598 28.58 -7.26 -0.51
N VAL A 599 28.11 -8.47 -0.18
CA VAL A 599 28.99 -9.65 0.04
C VAL A 599 29.19 -10.49 -1.23
N GLY A 600 28.32 -10.35 -2.25
CA GLY A 600 28.41 -11.10 -3.51
C GLY A 600 27.89 -12.54 -3.46
N ILE A 601 27.16 -12.92 -2.40
CA ILE A 601 26.58 -14.25 -2.23
C ILE A 601 25.36 -14.43 -3.14
N ALA A 602 25.44 -15.37 -4.08
CA ALA A 602 24.28 -15.79 -4.88
C ALA A 602 23.27 -16.61 -4.05
N ALA A 603 23.77 -17.52 -3.22
CA ALA A 603 22.96 -18.30 -2.29
C ALA A 603 23.70 -18.67 -0.98
N LEU A 604 22.93 -18.79 0.09
CA LEU A 604 23.34 -19.16 1.45
C LEU A 604 22.61 -20.43 1.89
N ASP A 605 23.32 -21.36 2.52
CA ASP A 605 22.77 -22.58 3.12
C ASP A 605 23.55 -22.94 4.40
N TRP A 606 23.01 -23.85 5.22
CA TRP A 606 23.62 -24.24 6.50
C TRP A 606 23.77 -25.76 6.62
N THR A 607 24.71 -26.23 7.45
CA THR A 607 24.99 -27.67 7.62
C THR A 607 23.77 -28.51 8.04
N SER A 608 23.05 -28.09 9.08
CA SER A 608 21.95 -28.85 9.69
C SER A 608 20.93 -27.93 10.43
N PRO A 609 20.43 -26.83 9.83
CA PRO A 609 19.73 -25.80 10.60
C PRO A 609 18.38 -26.33 11.13
N THR A 610 18.14 -26.11 12.42
CA THR A 610 16.90 -26.50 13.11
C THR A 610 15.74 -25.54 12.83
N SER A 611 16.04 -24.30 12.42
CA SER A 611 15.08 -23.21 12.19
C SER A 611 14.56 -23.10 10.75
N LYS A 612 15.15 -23.85 9.80
CA LYS A 612 14.81 -23.82 8.37
C LYS A 612 14.34 -25.19 7.89
N THR A 613 13.52 -25.22 6.85
CA THR A 613 13.19 -26.43 6.09
C THR A 613 13.99 -26.46 4.78
N ILE A 614 14.28 -27.65 4.24
CA ILE A 614 14.85 -27.75 2.88
C ILE A 614 13.75 -27.42 1.86
N TYR A 615 14.11 -26.73 0.78
CA TYR A 615 13.18 -26.42 -0.31
C TYR A 615 12.39 -27.66 -0.76
N GLY A 616 11.05 -27.58 -0.72
CA GLY A 616 10.15 -28.68 -1.07
C GLY A 616 9.99 -29.78 -0.01
N ARG A 617 10.55 -29.63 1.21
CA ARG A 617 10.42 -30.56 2.33
C ARG A 617 9.61 -29.95 3.48
N SER A 618 8.91 -30.80 4.23
CA SER A 618 8.05 -30.41 5.36
C SER A 618 8.74 -30.50 6.72
N VAL A 619 9.90 -31.15 6.80
CA VAL A 619 10.67 -31.36 8.04
C VAL A 619 11.81 -30.33 8.14
N PRO A 620 12.26 -30.01 9.36
CA PRO A 620 13.47 -29.21 9.55
C PRO A 620 14.66 -29.80 8.78
N ALA A 621 15.54 -28.94 8.27
CA ALA A 621 16.73 -29.37 7.55
C ALA A 621 17.69 -30.16 8.45
N SER A 622 17.63 -29.98 9.78
CA SER A 622 18.30 -30.84 10.76
C SER A 622 17.82 -32.30 10.78
N THR A 623 16.62 -32.60 10.26
CA THR A 623 16.10 -33.97 10.11
C THR A 623 16.57 -34.59 8.80
N ASP A 624 16.58 -33.83 7.70
CA ASP A 624 16.98 -34.33 6.37
C ASP A 624 18.50 -34.32 6.14
N ARG A 625 19.23 -33.42 6.80
CA ARG A 625 20.69 -33.28 6.80
C ARG A 625 21.22 -33.18 8.22
N SER A 626 21.08 -34.26 9.00
CA SER A 626 21.51 -34.30 10.40
C SER A 626 22.97 -33.91 10.59
N ARG A 627 23.22 -33.06 11.58
CA ARG A 627 24.54 -32.65 12.09
C ARG A 627 25.46 -33.84 12.41
N LEU A 628 24.88 -35.00 12.76
CA LEU A 628 25.61 -36.23 13.03
C LEU A 628 26.42 -36.74 11.83
N CYS A 629 26.14 -36.28 10.62
CA CYS A 629 26.90 -36.62 9.42
C CYS A 629 27.28 -35.39 8.58
N SER A 630 26.39 -34.40 8.49
CA SER A 630 26.52 -33.19 7.66
C SER A 630 27.28 -32.04 8.33
N GLY A 631 27.51 -32.13 9.65
CA GLY A 631 28.17 -31.08 10.42
C GLY A 631 29.64 -30.88 10.07
N LEU A 632 30.11 -29.63 10.18
CA LEU A 632 31.46 -29.22 9.75
C LEU A 632 32.52 -29.61 10.81
N LYS A 633 33.47 -30.46 10.39
CA LYS A 633 34.50 -31.10 11.24
C LYS A 633 35.92 -30.57 11.01
N GLY A 634 36.17 -29.94 9.87
CA GLY A 634 37.45 -29.32 9.56
C GLY A 634 37.36 -28.35 8.40
N LEU A 635 38.37 -27.51 8.26
CA LEU A 635 38.53 -26.52 7.20
C LEU A 635 39.78 -26.88 6.40
N VAL A 636 39.67 -26.95 5.08
CA VAL A 636 40.79 -27.13 4.15
C VAL A 636 41.03 -25.80 3.44
N LEU A 637 42.27 -25.30 3.52
CA LEU A 637 42.71 -24.13 2.77
C LEU A 637 42.66 -24.47 1.28
N ALA A 638 41.92 -23.70 0.49
CA ALA A 638 41.75 -23.98 -0.93
C ALA A 638 43.12 -23.96 -1.66
N PRO A 639 43.51 -25.00 -2.42
CA PRO A 639 44.81 -25.04 -3.08
C PRO A 639 45.03 -23.90 -4.08
N GLU A 640 43.96 -23.48 -4.77
CA GLU A 640 43.96 -22.36 -5.71
C GLU A 640 44.23 -21.04 -4.98
N PHE A 641 43.50 -20.75 -3.90
CA PHE A 641 43.72 -19.60 -3.02
C PHE A 641 45.16 -19.54 -2.48
N LYS A 642 45.66 -20.69 -1.98
CA LYS A 642 47.02 -20.80 -1.45
C LYS A 642 48.07 -20.46 -2.51
N ALA A 643 47.86 -20.89 -3.76
CA ALA A 643 48.74 -20.58 -4.88
C ALA A 643 48.62 -19.11 -5.31
N GLN A 644 47.40 -18.59 -5.46
CA GLN A 644 47.11 -17.23 -5.90
C GLN A 644 47.69 -16.17 -4.95
N HIS A 645 47.51 -16.36 -3.63
CA HIS A 645 48.01 -15.44 -2.61
C HIS A 645 49.44 -15.78 -2.12
N LEU A 646 50.15 -16.68 -2.82
CA LEU A 646 51.54 -17.09 -2.55
C LEU A 646 51.79 -17.53 -1.09
N ILE A 647 50.82 -18.21 -0.48
CA ILE A 647 50.83 -18.54 0.94
C ILE A 647 51.81 -19.68 1.21
N ALA A 648 52.98 -19.32 1.74
CA ALA A 648 54.06 -20.25 2.06
C ALA A 648 53.65 -21.31 3.09
N GLN A 649 54.27 -22.49 3.02
CA GLN A 649 53.95 -23.64 3.86
C GLN A 649 54.09 -23.28 5.36
N GLY A 650 53.02 -23.52 6.12
CA GLY A 650 52.99 -23.28 7.57
C GLY A 650 52.61 -21.85 7.99
N VAL A 651 52.45 -20.92 7.04
CA VAL A 651 51.87 -19.58 7.30
C VAL A 651 50.40 -19.73 7.70
N ILE A 652 49.61 -20.46 6.92
CA ILE A 652 48.30 -21.02 7.30
C ILE A 652 48.41 -22.54 7.18
N PRO A 653 47.81 -23.36 8.08
CA PRO A 653 47.75 -24.81 7.89
C PRO A 653 46.85 -25.20 6.71
N ASP A 654 47.25 -26.22 5.96
CA ASP A 654 46.48 -26.74 4.83
C ASP A 654 45.17 -27.43 5.27
N THR A 655 45.08 -27.85 6.53
CA THR A 655 43.83 -28.34 7.15
C THR A 655 43.81 -28.01 8.63
N MET A 656 42.69 -27.49 9.12
CA MET A 656 42.41 -27.20 10.53
C MET A 656 41.18 -27.98 10.97
N TYR A 657 41.31 -28.92 11.90
CA TYR A 657 40.18 -29.68 12.45
C TYR A 657 39.55 -28.96 13.64
N THR A 658 38.34 -29.37 14.03
CA THR A 658 37.76 -29.02 15.35
C THR A 658 38.77 -29.31 16.47
N ASN A 659 38.90 -28.38 17.41
CA ASN A 659 39.76 -28.50 18.58
C ASN A 659 39.38 -29.76 19.38
N PRO A 660 40.32 -30.67 19.68
CA PRO A 660 40.03 -31.92 20.38
C PRO A 660 39.54 -31.74 21.82
N GLU A 661 39.76 -30.58 22.48
CA GLU A 661 39.12 -30.29 23.77
C GLU A 661 37.62 -30.01 23.62
N ILE A 662 37.21 -29.39 22.51
CA ILE A 662 35.84 -28.99 22.21
C ILE A 662 35.04 -30.17 21.63
N ASP A 663 35.70 -31.03 20.84
CA ASP A 663 35.08 -32.15 20.12
C ASP A 663 35.71 -33.52 20.49
N TRP A 664 36.00 -33.68 21.79
CA TRP A 664 36.63 -34.86 22.39
C TRP A 664 35.83 -36.15 22.18
N ARG A 665 34.49 -36.05 22.12
CA ARG A 665 33.59 -37.21 22.00
C ARG A 665 33.73 -37.93 20.67
N ASP A 666 33.91 -37.17 19.59
CA ASP A 666 34.20 -37.73 18.27
C ASP A 666 35.58 -38.38 18.22
N VAL A 667 36.60 -37.78 18.86
CA VAL A 667 37.95 -38.37 18.95
C VAL A 667 37.90 -39.69 19.71
N ALA A 668 37.17 -39.75 20.82
CA ALA A 668 36.93 -40.97 21.57
C ALA A 668 36.16 -42.01 20.74
N ALA A 669 35.05 -41.65 20.10
CA ALA A 669 34.23 -42.55 19.27
C ALA A 669 35.03 -43.11 18.08
N ALA A 670 35.82 -42.27 17.42
CA ALA A 670 36.71 -42.66 16.32
C ALA A 670 37.81 -43.64 16.76
N SER A 671 38.22 -43.63 18.05
CA SER A 671 39.16 -44.60 18.59
C SER A 671 38.57 -46.00 18.79
N VAL A 672 37.29 -46.10 19.18
CA VAL A 672 36.63 -47.37 19.56
C VAL A 672 35.84 -48.06 18.44
N ASP A 673 35.72 -47.46 17.27
CA ASP A 673 35.09 -48.07 16.09
C ASP A 673 33.58 -48.41 16.23
N THR A 674 32.84 -47.66 17.03
CA THR A 674 31.41 -47.93 17.32
C THR A 674 30.44 -46.97 16.64
N LEU A 675 29.17 -47.38 16.56
CA LEU A 675 28.04 -46.57 16.07
C LEU A 675 27.66 -45.38 16.97
N SER A 676 28.36 -45.19 18.09
CA SER A 676 28.08 -44.13 19.07
C SER A 676 28.06 -42.72 18.47
N LEU A 677 28.62 -42.52 17.28
CA LEU A 677 28.47 -41.30 16.46
C LEU A 677 27.02 -40.96 16.08
N LEU A 678 26.15 -41.95 15.85
CA LEU A 678 24.72 -41.74 15.56
C LEU A 678 23.87 -41.76 16.83
N ASP A 679 24.24 -42.58 17.83
CA ASP A 679 23.50 -42.68 19.10
C ASP A 679 23.73 -41.47 20.04
N GLN A 680 24.87 -40.77 19.91
CA GLN A 680 25.15 -39.58 20.70
C GLN A 680 24.54 -38.32 20.09
N ALA A 681 23.54 -37.74 20.75
CA ALA A 681 22.99 -36.41 20.46
C ALA A 681 23.98 -35.24 20.63
N ALA A 682 25.26 -35.53 20.90
CA ALA A 682 26.26 -34.62 21.45
C ALA A 682 27.09 -33.83 20.41
N PHE A 683 26.95 -34.11 19.11
CA PHE A 683 27.59 -33.27 18.09
C PHE A 683 26.78 -31.97 17.93
N VAL A 684 27.29 -30.84 18.43
CA VAL A 684 26.53 -29.58 18.61
C VAL A 684 26.60 -28.59 17.44
N TRP A 685 27.34 -28.90 16.38
CA TRP A 685 27.63 -27.97 15.29
C TRP A 685 26.67 -28.17 14.10
N ASP A 686 25.63 -27.33 14.03
CA ASP A 686 24.52 -27.45 13.08
C ASP A 686 24.14 -26.17 12.31
N SER A 687 24.68 -25.03 12.75
CA SER A 687 24.34 -23.69 12.29
C SER A 687 25.45 -23.07 11.42
N ASP A 688 26.36 -23.89 10.88
CA ASP A 688 27.47 -23.40 10.03
C ASP A 688 26.99 -23.08 8.63
N GLU A 689 27.31 -21.88 8.15
CA GLU A 689 26.93 -21.33 6.87
C GLU A 689 27.96 -21.68 5.78
N PHE A 690 27.47 -22.19 4.64
CA PHE A 690 28.25 -22.30 3.43
C PHE A 690 27.55 -21.58 2.27
N VAL A 691 28.35 -21.07 1.33
CA VAL A 691 27.89 -20.25 0.21
C VAL A 691 27.96 -20.99 -1.12
N ASP A 692 27.25 -20.44 -2.09
CA ASP A 692 27.49 -20.67 -3.53
C ASP A 692 27.30 -22.13 -4.01
N ALA A 693 26.40 -22.87 -3.33
CA ALA A 693 26.26 -24.30 -3.52
C ALA A 693 24.81 -24.74 -3.82
N ASN A 694 24.63 -25.39 -4.98
CA ASN A 694 23.46 -26.22 -5.27
C ASN A 694 23.52 -27.53 -4.43
N ALA A 695 23.28 -27.44 -3.12
CA ALA A 695 23.51 -28.51 -2.14
C ALA A 695 22.43 -29.62 -2.13
N GLY A 696 22.21 -30.24 -3.30
CA GLY A 696 21.39 -31.45 -3.46
C GLY A 696 19.89 -31.24 -3.28
N THR A 697 19.40 -30.02 -3.50
CA THR A 697 17.98 -29.70 -3.37
C THR A 697 17.17 -30.12 -4.60
N PRO A 698 15.85 -30.29 -4.49
CA PRO A 698 14.97 -30.54 -5.62
C PRO A 698 14.62 -29.24 -6.40
N ARG A 699 15.40 -28.16 -6.26
CA ARG A 699 15.20 -26.93 -7.05
C ARG A 699 15.51 -27.23 -8.52
N LEU A 700 14.58 -26.86 -9.42
CA LEU A 700 14.80 -26.94 -10.87
C LEU A 700 15.66 -25.78 -11.39
N THR A 701 15.64 -24.65 -10.69
CA THR A 701 16.44 -23.44 -10.97
C THR A 701 17.89 -23.64 -10.51
N PRO A 702 18.90 -23.62 -11.41
CA PRO A 702 20.30 -23.62 -11.00
C PRO A 702 20.65 -22.31 -10.31
N ILE A 703 21.29 -22.38 -9.14
CA ILE A 703 21.96 -21.23 -8.53
C ILE A 703 23.22 -20.95 -9.37
N ASN A 704 23.30 -19.74 -9.91
CA ASN A 704 24.48 -19.22 -10.60
C ASN A 704 25.30 -18.35 -9.64
N PRO A 705 26.61 -18.58 -9.49
CA PRO A 705 27.49 -17.68 -8.74
C PRO A 705 27.44 -16.24 -9.24
N GLN A 706 27.63 -15.27 -8.34
CA GLN A 706 27.64 -13.87 -8.74
C GLN A 706 28.97 -13.52 -9.44
N VAL A 707 28.86 -12.88 -10.60
CA VAL A 707 30.00 -12.52 -11.46
C VAL A 707 30.44 -11.08 -11.20
N CYS A 708 31.74 -10.88 -10.99
CA CYS A 708 32.41 -9.59 -10.82
C CYS A 708 33.41 -9.40 -11.98
N THR A 709 32.90 -9.01 -13.14
CA THR A 709 33.68 -8.77 -14.37
C THR A 709 33.38 -7.40 -14.97
N GLY A 710 34.19 -6.96 -15.92
CA GLY A 710 34.07 -5.67 -16.59
C GLY A 710 35.13 -4.66 -16.12
N GLU A 711 35.16 -3.48 -16.74
CA GLU A 711 36.28 -2.53 -16.62
C GLU A 711 36.57 -2.10 -15.17
N ALA A 712 35.55 -1.99 -14.32
CA ALA A 712 35.70 -1.69 -12.90
C ALA A 712 36.49 -2.74 -12.11
N TYR A 713 36.58 -3.98 -12.60
CA TYR A 713 37.33 -5.08 -12.00
C TYR A 713 38.65 -5.39 -12.75
N ASN A 714 38.97 -4.70 -13.84
CA ASN A 714 40.22 -4.91 -14.57
C ASN A 714 41.43 -4.52 -13.71
N GLY A 715 42.41 -5.41 -13.60
CA GLY A 715 43.59 -5.21 -12.75
C GLY A 715 43.35 -5.49 -11.26
N LEU A 716 42.16 -5.94 -10.90
CA LEU A 716 41.95 -6.75 -9.70
C LEU A 716 42.08 -8.21 -10.12
N ASP A 717 42.89 -9.00 -9.41
CA ASP A 717 43.07 -10.44 -9.69
C ASP A 717 41.85 -11.25 -9.21
N VAL A 718 40.67 -10.99 -9.79
CA VAL A 718 39.39 -11.65 -9.45
C VAL A 718 39.39 -13.06 -10.04
N PRO A 719 39.49 -14.14 -9.24
CA PRO A 719 39.61 -15.49 -9.79
C PRO A 719 38.35 -15.90 -10.53
N ASN A 720 38.55 -16.39 -11.76
CA ASN A 720 37.48 -16.82 -12.67
C ASN A 720 36.38 -15.76 -12.93
N GLY A 721 36.63 -14.48 -12.60
CA GLY A 721 35.64 -13.41 -12.68
C GLY A 721 34.48 -13.53 -11.67
N LEU A 722 34.60 -14.33 -10.61
CA LEU A 722 33.56 -14.49 -9.59
C LEU A 722 33.71 -13.45 -8.47
N CYS A 723 32.59 -12.97 -7.92
CA CYS A 723 32.61 -12.05 -6.78
C CYS A 723 33.11 -12.69 -5.48
N ILE A 724 33.23 -14.03 -5.44
CA ILE A 724 33.62 -14.84 -4.30
C ILE A 724 34.83 -15.69 -4.70
N GLU A 725 35.91 -15.61 -3.92
CA GLU A 725 37.09 -16.47 -4.00
C GLU A 725 37.11 -17.43 -2.79
N PRO A 726 36.91 -18.75 -2.98
CA PRO A 726 36.95 -19.73 -1.90
C PRO A 726 38.30 -19.76 -1.17
N MET A 727 38.30 -19.42 0.12
CA MET A 727 39.47 -19.49 1.01
C MET A 727 39.50 -20.82 1.78
N PHE A 728 38.36 -21.22 2.35
CA PHE A 728 38.20 -22.44 3.12
C PHE A 728 37.02 -23.28 2.64
N THR A 729 37.31 -24.56 2.41
CA THR A 729 36.31 -25.59 2.13
C THR A 729 36.12 -26.52 3.32
N GLY A 730 34.91 -27.04 3.53
CA GLY A 730 34.57 -27.83 4.71
C GLY A 730 34.79 -29.34 4.55
N ILE A 731 35.39 -29.97 5.57
CA ILE A 731 35.32 -31.42 5.78
C ILE A 731 34.10 -31.70 6.65
N ALA A 732 33.20 -32.56 6.21
CA ALA A 732 32.05 -32.98 7.01
C ALA A 732 32.43 -34.10 8.01
N ARG A 733 31.66 -34.25 9.10
CA ARG A 733 31.91 -35.24 10.16
C ARG A 733 32.00 -36.67 9.65
N ILE A 734 31.08 -37.08 8.76
CA ILE A 734 31.11 -38.43 8.18
C ILE A 734 32.32 -38.63 7.25
N ASP A 735 32.73 -37.59 6.51
CA ASP A 735 33.89 -37.64 5.63
C ASP A 735 35.21 -37.75 6.42
N TRP A 736 35.36 -36.98 7.52
CA TRP A 736 36.49 -37.13 8.44
C TRP A 736 36.57 -38.56 9.00
N MET A 737 35.45 -39.12 9.43
CA MET A 737 35.34 -40.51 9.87
C MET A 737 35.71 -41.51 8.77
N ARG A 738 35.24 -41.29 7.53
CA ARG A 738 35.60 -42.11 6.36
C ARG A 738 37.11 -42.12 6.18
N GLU A 739 37.76 -40.97 6.13
CA GLU A 739 39.22 -40.90 5.93
C GLU A 739 40.00 -41.61 7.06
N MET A 740 39.50 -41.59 8.30
CA MET A 740 40.10 -42.37 9.39
C MET A 740 39.92 -43.88 9.22
N GLN A 741 38.76 -44.35 8.76
CA GLN A 741 38.47 -45.77 8.54
C GLN A 741 39.16 -46.32 7.29
N TRP A 742 39.23 -45.53 6.23
CA TRP A 742 39.94 -45.86 4.99
C TRP A 742 41.45 -45.99 5.25
N LYS A 743 42.04 -45.11 6.08
CA LYS A 743 43.43 -45.24 6.55
C LYS A 743 43.68 -46.48 7.43
N ARG A 744 42.62 -47.09 7.99
CA ARG A 744 42.65 -48.41 8.67
C ARG A 744 42.39 -49.59 7.73
N GLY A 745 42.39 -49.35 6.40
CA GLY A 745 42.23 -50.39 5.38
C GLY A 745 40.78 -50.71 5.00
N ARG A 746 39.80 -49.88 5.38
CA ARG A 746 38.36 -50.15 5.19
C ARG A 746 37.72 -49.20 4.18
N THR A 747 38.11 -49.34 2.92
CA THR A 747 37.70 -48.45 1.81
C THR A 747 36.21 -48.56 1.41
N ASP A 748 35.46 -49.42 2.09
CA ASP A 748 34.04 -49.70 1.92
C ASP A 748 33.16 -49.10 3.04
N TRP A 749 33.77 -48.46 4.05
CA TRP A 749 33.04 -47.72 5.08
C TRP A 749 32.36 -46.48 4.47
N PRO A 750 31.08 -46.17 4.81
CA PRO A 750 30.26 -46.75 5.89
C PRO A 750 29.47 -48.02 5.53
N GLN A 751 29.31 -48.37 4.25
CA GLN A 751 28.41 -49.44 3.80
C GLN A 751 28.81 -50.83 4.31
N SER A 752 30.09 -51.08 4.58
CA SER A 752 30.57 -52.33 5.21
C SER A 752 30.25 -52.47 6.71
N ARG A 753 29.62 -51.45 7.31
CA ARG A 753 29.19 -51.46 8.71
C ARG A 753 27.71 -51.19 8.90
N TYR A 754 27.09 -50.34 8.09
CA TYR A 754 25.75 -49.82 8.33
C TYR A 754 24.84 -49.99 7.12
N GLU A 755 23.64 -50.51 7.36
CA GLU A 755 22.60 -50.60 6.34
C GLU A 755 22.07 -49.21 5.96
N ASN A 756 21.51 -49.11 4.76
CA ASN A 756 21.00 -47.85 4.21
C ASN A 756 19.91 -47.21 5.10
N GLU A 757 19.05 -47.99 5.76
CA GLU A 757 18.03 -47.49 6.68
C GLU A 757 18.63 -46.86 7.95
N VAL A 758 19.70 -47.45 8.50
CA VAL A 758 20.44 -46.88 9.64
C VAL A 758 21.10 -45.56 9.27
N LEU A 759 21.68 -45.48 8.06
CA LEU A 759 22.25 -44.24 7.52
C LEU A 759 21.18 -43.16 7.29
N ASP A 760 20.02 -43.51 6.72
CA ASP A 760 18.91 -42.54 6.55
C ASP A 760 18.35 -42.07 7.90
N SER A 761 18.25 -42.96 8.89
CA SER A 761 17.70 -42.62 10.21
C SER A 761 18.63 -41.74 11.05
N GLY A 762 19.96 -41.92 10.97
CA GLY A 762 20.92 -41.15 11.76
C GLY A 762 21.47 -39.90 11.04
N CYS A 763 21.68 -39.98 9.72
CA CYS A 763 22.15 -38.86 8.91
C CYS A 763 21.01 -38.03 8.30
N GLY A 764 19.82 -38.58 8.12
CA GLY A 764 18.76 -37.95 7.34
C GLY A 764 18.87 -38.25 5.84
N GLN A 765 17.72 -38.34 5.18
CA GLN A 765 17.57 -38.83 3.79
C GLN A 765 18.34 -38.00 2.73
N MET A 766 18.71 -36.77 3.04
CA MET A 766 19.39 -35.85 2.13
C MET A 766 20.86 -35.56 2.50
N ALA A 767 21.34 -35.97 3.69
CA ALA A 767 22.71 -35.72 4.12
C ALA A 767 23.75 -36.29 3.16
N LEU A 768 23.52 -37.50 2.65
CA LEU A 768 24.57 -38.31 2.02
C LEU A 768 24.46 -38.37 0.49
N THR A 769 25.61 -38.63 -0.14
CA THR A 769 25.80 -38.84 -1.58
C THR A 769 26.82 -39.95 -1.83
N GLU A 770 26.86 -40.47 -3.06
CA GLU A 770 27.91 -41.39 -3.50
C GLU A 770 29.30 -40.71 -3.48
N TRP A 771 30.34 -41.48 -3.14
CA TRP A 771 31.74 -41.06 -3.25
C TRP A 771 32.57 -42.22 -3.80
N GLN A 772 33.28 -41.98 -4.91
CA GLN A 772 34.15 -42.97 -5.58
C GLN A 772 33.47 -44.33 -5.84
N GLY A 773 32.19 -44.33 -6.22
CA GLY A 773 31.41 -45.56 -6.46
C GLY A 773 30.86 -46.24 -5.19
N VAL A 774 31.11 -45.70 -4.00
CA VAL A 774 30.52 -46.18 -2.74
C VAL A 774 29.27 -45.34 -2.42
N PRO A 775 28.05 -45.93 -2.43
CA PRO A 775 26.83 -45.18 -2.14
C PRO A 775 26.82 -44.62 -0.72
N ARG A 776 26.34 -43.37 -0.57
CA ARG A 776 26.19 -42.69 0.74
C ARG A 776 27.47 -42.63 1.58
N ALA A 777 28.63 -42.49 0.94
CA ALA A 777 29.94 -42.44 1.62
C ALA A 777 30.49 -41.03 1.87
N SER A 778 29.82 -39.97 1.40
CA SER A 778 30.19 -38.57 1.67
C SER A 778 28.94 -37.74 1.99
N ALA A 779 29.07 -36.71 2.82
CA ALA A 779 28.00 -35.74 3.05
C ALA A 779 27.97 -34.67 1.94
N ARG A 780 26.76 -34.18 1.60
CA ARG A 780 26.56 -33.11 0.61
C ARG A 780 27.16 -31.75 1.02
N THR A 781 27.49 -31.59 2.30
CA THR A 781 28.19 -30.42 2.87
C THR A 781 29.71 -30.51 2.76
N ASN A 782 30.26 -31.68 2.41
CA ASN A 782 31.69 -31.85 2.21
C ASN A 782 32.17 -31.09 0.95
N GLY A 783 33.34 -30.45 1.05
CA GLY A 783 33.93 -29.63 -0.02
C GLY A 783 33.20 -28.31 -0.30
N LYS A 784 32.20 -27.91 0.50
CA LYS A 784 31.49 -26.62 0.32
C LYS A 784 32.28 -25.44 0.88
N VAL A 785 32.02 -24.25 0.37
CA VAL A 785 32.76 -23.03 0.71
C VAL A 785 32.22 -22.44 2.01
N PHE A 786 32.99 -22.57 3.09
CA PHE A 786 32.66 -22.03 4.41
C PHE A 786 33.41 -20.73 4.72
N GLY A 787 34.49 -20.43 4.01
CA GLY A 787 35.21 -19.16 4.12
C GLY A 787 35.71 -18.65 2.78
N TYR A 788 35.69 -17.35 2.53
CA TYR A 788 36.05 -16.75 1.24
C TYR A 788 36.45 -15.27 1.35
N LEU A 789 37.05 -14.78 0.26
CA LEU A 789 37.23 -13.36 -0.02
C LEU A 789 36.11 -12.85 -0.94
N SER A 790 35.52 -11.69 -0.64
CA SER A 790 34.55 -11.01 -1.48
C SER A 790 35.17 -9.84 -2.23
N TYR A 791 35.13 -9.90 -3.56
CA TYR A 791 35.61 -8.84 -4.44
C TYR A 791 34.55 -7.77 -4.73
N LYS A 792 33.32 -7.96 -4.26
CA LYS A 792 32.13 -7.19 -4.67
C LYS A 792 32.32 -5.67 -4.65
N LYS A 793 32.86 -5.11 -3.56
CA LYS A 793 33.06 -3.66 -3.37
C LYS A 793 34.50 -3.17 -3.59
N VAL A 794 35.41 -4.05 -4.03
CA VAL A 794 36.82 -3.68 -4.25
C VAL A 794 37.03 -2.56 -5.29
N PRO A 795 36.24 -2.43 -6.38
CA PRO A 795 36.39 -1.35 -7.34
C PRO A 795 36.28 0.06 -6.75
N THR A 796 35.45 0.29 -5.73
CA THR A 796 35.26 1.61 -5.10
C THR A 796 36.30 1.91 -4.03
N LYS A 797 36.67 0.92 -3.20
CA LYS A 797 37.57 1.09 -2.05
C LYS A 797 38.83 1.94 -2.29
N PRO A 798 39.24 2.78 -1.32
CA PRO A 798 40.56 3.43 -1.35
C PRO A 798 41.72 2.43 -1.35
N PHE A 799 41.55 1.26 -0.71
CA PHE A 799 42.53 0.19 -0.68
C PHE A 799 41.94 -1.06 -1.35
N LYS A 800 42.51 -1.48 -2.48
CA LYS A 800 41.95 -2.50 -3.38
C LYS A 800 42.13 -3.93 -2.83
N ARG A 801 41.46 -4.22 -1.71
CA ARG A 801 41.46 -5.52 -1.02
C ARG A 801 40.03 -6.02 -0.83
N ALA A 802 39.83 -7.30 -1.10
CA ALA A 802 38.59 -8.02 -0.81
C ALA A 802 38.22 -7.99 0.69
N ASP A 803 36.96 -8.22 1.01
CA ASP A 803 36.48 -8.44 2.38
C ASP A 803 36.49 -9.92 2.74
N VAL A 804 36.57 -10.27 4.02
CA VAL A 804 36.72 -11.65 4.50
C VAL A 804 35.42 -12.12 5.13
N TYR A 805 34.97 -13.33 4.78
CA TYR A 805 33.68 -13.85 5.24
C TYR A 805 33.77 -15.34 5.56
N TRP A 806 33.58 -15.70 6.83
CA TRP A 806 33.65 -17.07 7.34
C TRP A 806 32.33 -17.46 8.04
N GLY A 807 31.56 -18.37 7.44
CA GLY A 807 30.28 -18.88 7.97
C GLY A 807 30.42 -19.86 9.15
N PHE A 808 31.54 -19.79 9.88
CA PHE A 808 31.90 -20.67 10.98
C PHE A 808 32.58 -19.87 12.09
N ASP A 809 32.47 -20.35 13.33
CA ASP A 809 33.24 -19.80 14.45
C ASP A 809 34.70 -20.32 14.42
N PRO A 810 35.72 -19.45 14.27
CA PRO A 810 37.12 -19.86 14.18
C PRO A 810 37.71 -20.33 15.50
N TYR A 811 37.14 -19.95 16.65
CA TYR A 811 37.65 -20.37 17.98
C TYR A 811 37.52 -21.88 18.19
N ARG A 812 36.57 -22.54 17.53
CA ARG A 812 36.32 -23.99 17.71
C ARG A 812 37.33 -24.91 17.01
N PHE A 813 38.13 -24.40 16.08
CA PHE A 813 39.09 -25.18 15.30
C PHE A 813 40.48 -25.17 15.97
N ASP A 814 41.50 -25.71 15.31
CA ASP A 814 42.91 -25.55 15.70
C ASP A 814 43.24 -24.06 15.99
N THR A 815 43.37 -23.74 17.27
CA THR A 815 43.53 -22.39 17.81
C THR A 815 44.68 -21.62 17.18
N GLU A 816 45.83 -22.27 16.96
CA GLU A 816 46.99 -21.57 16.38
C GLU A 816 46.90 -21.52 14.85
N GLY A 817 46.24 -22.48 14.22
CA GLY A 817 45.88 -22.43 12.80
C GLY A 817 44.92 -21.28 12.48
N THR A 818 43.87 -21.08 13.27
CA THR A 818 42.89 -20.01 13.02
C THR A 818 43.43 -18.63 13.39
N LYS A 819 44.18 -18.48 14.50
CA LYS A 819 44.94 -17.25 14.77
C LYS A 819 45.89 -16.88 13.63
N LYS A 820 46.58 -17.86 13.03
CA LYS A 820 47.41 -17.67 11.83
C LYS A 820 46.61 -17.19 10.62
N ALA A 821 45.46 -17.80 10.35
CA ALA A 821 44.57 -17.38 9.25
C ALA A 821 44.05 -15.94 9.45
N ILE A 822 43.69 -15.56 10.68
CA ILE A 822 43.24 -14.20 11.04
C ILE A 822 44.40 -13.20 10.86
N ARG A 823 45.60 -13.51 11.38
CA ARG A 823 46.81 -12.67 11.19
C ARG A 823 47.09 -12.42 9.71
N TRP A 824 47.02 -13.46 8.88
CA TRP A 824 47.18 -13.33 7.43
C TRP A 824 46.10 -12.44 6.80
N ALA A 825 44.83 -12.59 7.20
CA ALA A 825 43.72 -11.75 6.71
C ALA A 825 43.90 -10.25 7.08
N LEU A 826 44.34 -9.97 8.30
CA LEU A 826 44.62 -8.61 8.77
C LEU A 826 45.86 -8.00 8.07
N GLN A 827 46.89 -8.81 7.79
CA GLN A 827 48.03 -8.41 6.94
C GLN A 827 47.60 -8.15 5.49
N TYR A 828 46.68 -8.94 4.94
CA TYR A 828 46.09 -8.74 3.62
C TYR A 828 45.34 -7.39 3.54
N PHE A 829 44.61 -7.00 4.59
CA PHE A 829 44.02 -5.65 4.75
C PHE A 829 45.06 -4.52 4.92
N GLY A 830 46.35 -4.85 5.04
CA GLY A 830 47.44 -3.89 5.19
C GLY A 830 47.67 -3.40 6.61
N LEU A 831 47.17 -4.11 7.63
CA LEU A 831 47.44 -3.78 9.02
C LEU A 831 48.86 -4.22 9.42
N GLN A 832 49.49 -3.45 10.29
CA GLN A 832 50.77 -3.82 10.88
C GLN A 832 50.53 -4.80 12.03
N ILE A 833 51.36 -5.84 12.07
CA ILE A 833 51.32 -6.91 13.07
C ILE A 833 52.65 -6.92 13.83
N ASN A 834 52.56 -7.00 15.16
CA ASN A 834 53.69 -7.08 16.07
C ASN A 834 54.50 -8.36 15.79
N GLN A 835 55.84 -8.27 15.82
CA GLN A 835 56.75 -9.40 15.55
C GLN A 835 57.11 -10.17 16.83
#